data_AF-A0A7W0DBS9-F1
#
_entry.id   AF-A0A7W0DBS9-F1
#
_cell.length_a   1.000
_cell.length_b   1.000
_cell.length_c   1.000
_cell.angle_alpha   90.00
_cell.angle_beta   90.00
_cell.angle_gamma   90.00
#
_symmetry.space_group_name_H-M   'P 1'
#
loop_
_entity.id
_entity.type
_entity.pdbx_description
1 polymer ?
#
loop_
_entity_poly.entity_id
_entity_poly.type
_entity_poly.pdbx_seq_one_letter_code
_entity_poly.pdbx_strand_id
1 'polypeptide(L)'
;MSFQEQILLWNHASLKVLDVRRTVLQPGESIHGYQLPASVFLYASRGRAQLLLDHSVYSADKCHVCHAGKGTFLDIVNVMETFEYFMVFYKAVLALPARKDLLRLQEKNNPFRWQFGFMPQRSLSLFLQMEEMHQQWTQLGALEKFHVKALFHQFVYVMLQQLQEQGGEMTSPEPVSQAIRYMQERYAEQITLQGLAELLDCNGRQLQRLFKAKVSMGPMEYLMQVRLGKAKSLLQHTDVPITEIAEDVGYTDSYYFSRIFKKHVGFSPGRFRDKSGQADFRRQNPLILSQLPIVPSKLQKYSGLGEDEYHYQDLGRGMAAYADSNPKSSIAVGFMLTLALLLSVCSGPTAVSAQADGSTAYTKRALVQSSAVVGGTAESTAMAAVHTTRTIRHLKGELPLDKIPGKIVVLDAQYIDQLLTLGKQPVGTVIATSDVSEFPAYLSHHLSGIQLMGTKEKPDLEAIKLAEPDLIICTEFQAHKYDELAQIAPTLLLDRNADWRSTLQTFAQILDKEQEVPDVLVSYEHKIATLQAVLASKLGGETVALIRPRDHQIRLHTIAHRTADILYRDLGIQAPDCAKDRERSSKWISLESLQHVDRLLVLTDDSNKELISEYQKSEEWQRLRAVQANQVYSVNTTMWIGYYGPIAIDLILDEIAVAFLQEDLLTV
;
A
#
# COMPACT_ATOMS: atom_id res chain seq x y z
N MET A 1 -31.29 -8.21 -17.63
CA MET A 1 -31.12 -6.88 -18.25
C MET A 1 -31.36 -7.09 -19.74
N SER A 2 -32.28 -6.35 -20.36
CA SER A 2 -32.60 -6.51 -21.79
C SER A 2 -31.42 -6.05 -22.65
N PHE A 3 -31.37 -6.49 -23.91
CA PHE A 3 -30.34 -6.03 -24.84
C PHE A 3 -30.41 -4.50 -25.08
N GLN A 4 -31.62 -3.91 -25.07
CA GLN A 4 -31.78 -2.46 -25.16
C GLN A 4 -31.20 -1.72 -23.94
N GLU A 5 -31.39 -2.25 -22.72
CA GLU A 5 -30.76 -1.70 -21.51
C GLU A 5 -29.22 -1.75 -21.59
N GLN A 6 -28.65 -2.80 -22.19
CA GLN A 6 -27.19 -2.93 -22.38
C GLN A 6 -26.67 -1.89 -23.37
N ILE A 7 -27.30 -1.77 -24.54
CA ILE A 7 -26.93 -0.82 -25.59
C ILE A 7 -27.08 0.63 -25.11
N LEU A 8 -28.07 0.92 -24.26
CA LEU A 8 -28.19 2.22 -23.60
C LEU A 8 -26.95 2.59 -22.76
N LEU A 9 -26.36 1.64 -22.04
CA LEU A 9 -25.11 1.90 -21.30
C LEU A 9 -23.90 2.02 -22.24
N TRP A 10 -23.77 1.13 -23.23
CA TRP A 10 -22.67 1.21 -24.22
C TRP A 10 -22.67 2.53 -25.00
N ASN A 11 -23.83 3.03 -25.43
CA ASN A 11 -23.97 4.29 -26.16
C ASN A 11 -23.61 5.53 -25.31
N HIS A 12 -23.71 5.44 -23.99
CA HIS A 12 -23.36 6.52 -23.06
C HIS A 12 -21.98 6.33 -22.39
N ALA A 13 -21.21 5.31 -22.77
CA ALA A 13 -19.89 5.03 -22.23
C ALA A 13 -18.77 5.71 -23.02
N SER A 14 -17.92 6.46 -22.32
CA SER A 14 -16.57 6.79 -22.78
C SER A 14 -15.69 5.54 -22.63
N LEU A 15 -15.23 5.00 -23.76
CA LEU A 15 -14.31 3.87 -23.81
C LEU A 15 -12.87 4.38 -23.93
N LYS A 16 -11.98 3.91 -23.05
CA LYS A 16 -10.53 4.09 -23.13
C LYS A 16 -9.87 2.73 -23.28
N VAL A 17 -9.24 2.46 -24.42
CA VAL A 17 -8.31 1.33 -24.58
C VAL A 17 -7.09 1.60 -23.69
N LEU A 18 -6.64 0.57 -22.97
CA LEU A 18 -5.54 0.63 -22.02
C LEU A 18 -4.31 -0.13 -22.53
N ASP A 19 -4.52 -1.25 -23.23
CA ASP A 19 -3.45 -2.09 -23.79
C ASP A 19 -3.99 -3.03 -24.88
N VAL A 20 -3.18 -3.37 -25.88
CA VAL A 20 -3.52 -4.30 -26.97
C VAL A 20 -2.37 -5.30 -27.19
N ARG A 21 -2.56 -6.53 -26.70
CA ARG A 21 -1.56 -7.60 -26.74
C ARG A 21 -1.90 -8.65 -27.79
N ARG A 22 -0.86 -9.27 -28.34
CA ARG A 22 -0.90 -10.53 -29.08
C ARG A 22 0.03 -11.51 -28.38
N THR A 23 -0.46 -12.72 -28.11
CA THR A 23 0.28 -13.76 -27.38
C THR A 23 0.20 -15.08 -28.15
N VAL A 24 1.28 -15.86 -28.12
CA VAL A 24 1.34 -17.22 -28.65
C VAL A 24 1.79 -18.14 -27.51
N LEU A 25 1.02 -19.19 -27.24
CA LEU A 25 1.39 -20.29 -26.35
C LEU A 25 1.72 -21.54 -27.17
N GLN A 26 2.70 -22.30 -26.72
CA GLN A 26 3.12 -23.58 -27.32
C GLN A 26 2.38 -24.78 -26.70
N PRO A 27 2.37 -25.94 -27.36
CA PRO A 27 1.69 -27.13 -26.84
C PRO A 27 2.21 -27.52 -25.46
N GLY A 28 1.30 -27.68 -24.49
CA GLY A 28 1.62 -27.99 -23.10
C GLY A 28 1.95 -26.79 -22.20
N GLU A 29 2.05 -25.56 -22.74
CA GLU A 29 2.09 -24.35 -21.91
C GLU A 29 0.70 -24.05 -21.32
N SER A 30 0.67 -23.34 -20.19
CA SER A 30 -0.56 -22.87 -19.57
C SER A 30 -0.39 -21.53 -18.88
N ILE A 31 -1.50 -20.81 -18.72
CA ILE A 31 -1.61 -19.61 -17.88
C ILE A 31 -2.54 -19.97 -16.74
N HIS A 32 -2.11 -19.70 -15.50
CA HIS A 32 -2.88 -19.97 -14.29
C HIS A 32 -2.96 -18.72 -13.42
N GLY A 33 -4.13 -18.45 -12.84
CA GLY A 33 -4.34 -17.38 -11.86
C GLY A 33 -4.12 -15.97 -12.39
N TYR A 34 -4.21 -15.73 -13.71
CA TYR A 34 -3.99 -14.40 -14.26
C TYR A 34 -5.18 -13.47 -13.96
N GLN A 35 -5.09 -12.71 -12.87
CA GLN A 35 -6.11 -11.75 -12.50
C GLN A 35 -6.12 -10.56 -13.47
N LEU A 36 -7.27 -10.31 -14.10
CA LEU A 36 -7.41 -9.29 -15.12
C LEU A 36 -7.40 -7.86 -14.51
N PRO A 37 -6.41 -7.01 -14.82
CA PRO A 37 -6.26 -5.68 -14.20
C PRO A 37 -7.31 -4.66 -14.69
N ALA A 38 -7.93 -4.94 -15.83
CA ALA A 38 -9.00 -4.16 -16.44
C ALA A 38 -9.99 -5.12 -17.12
N SER A 39 -11.13 -4.60 -17.60
CA SER A 39 -12.01 -5.39 -18.47
C SER A 39 -11.31 -5.69 -19.79
N VAL A 40 -11.54 -6.86 -20.37
CA VAL A 40 -10.81 -7.34 -21.55
C VAL A 40 -11.72 -8.03 -22.55
N PHE A 41 -11.44 -7.84 -23.83
CA PHE A 41 -11.86 -8.73 -24.91
C PHE A 41 -10.69 -9.60 -25.32
N LEU A 42 -10.86 -10.91 -25.25
CA LEU A 42 -9.91 -11.90 -25.75
C LEU A 42 -10.44 -12.49 -27.07
N TYR A 43 -9.59 -12.50 -28.11
CA TYR A 43 -9.89 -13.13 -29.39
C TYR A 43 -8.86 -14.23 -29.66
N ALA A 44 -9.26 -15.50 -29.59
CA ALA A 44 -8.44 -16.62 -30.05
C ALA A 44 -8.43 -16.61 -31.59
N SER A 45 -7.26 -16.48 -32.22
CA SER A 45 -7.11 -16.47 -33.67
C SER A 45 -6.78 -17.85 -34.24
N ARG A 46 -6.00 -18.66 -33.50
CA ARG A 46 -5.53 -19.98 -33.93
C ARG A 46 -5.28 -20.91 -32.75
N GLY A 47 -5.38 -22.21 -33.01
CA GLY A 47 -5.01 -23.28 -32.07
C GLY A 47 -6.20 -23.79 -31.27
N ARG A 48 -5.92 -24.62 -30.26
CA ARG A 48 -6.95 -25.20 -29.39
C ARG A 48 -6.51 -25.21 -27.92
N ALA A 49 -7.32 -24.59 -27.08
CA ALA A 49 -7.15 -24.49 -25.63
C ALA A 49 -8.51 -24.38 -24.92
N GLN A 50 -8.52 -24.57 -23.60
CA GLN A 50 -9.66 -24.26 -22.75
C GLN A 50 -9.39 -22.95 -21.99
N LEU A 51 -10.35 -22.02 -22.08
CA LEU A 51 -10.32 -20.73 -21.41
C LEU A 51 -11.27 -20.80 -20.20
N LEU A 52 -10.77 -20.56 -18.99
CA LEU A 52 -11.59 -20.48 -17.80
C LEU A 52 -11.64 -19.03 -17.33
N LEU A 53 -12.85 -18.50 -17.15
CA LEU A 53 -13.12 -17.20 -16.55
C LEU A 53 -13.82 -17.46 -15.21
N ASP A 54 -13.05 -17.42 -14.12
CA ASP A 54 -13.38 -17.88 -12.76
C ASP A 54 -13.93 -19.33 -12.66
N HIS A 55 -15.14 -19.56 -13.16
CA HIS A 55 -15.89 -20.83 -13.15
C HIS A 55 -16.49 -21.18 -14.52
N SER A 56 -16.64 -20.20 -15.43
CA SER A 56 -17.15 -20.44 -16.77
C SER A 56 -16.03 -20.98 -17.66
N VAL A 57 -16.21 -22.20 -18.17
CA VAL A 57 -15.26 -22.88 -19.05
C VAL A 57 -15.70 -22.74 -20.51
N TYR A 58 -14.83 -22.22 -21.36
CA TYR A 58 -15.07 -22.03 -22.79
C TYR A 58 -14.05 -22.82 -23.61
N SER A 59 -14.52 -23.62 -24.56
CA SER A 59 -13.65 -24.39 -25.47
C SER A 59 -13.28 -23.52 -26.68
N ALA A 60 -12.02 -23.12 -26.77
CA ALA A 60 -11.48 -22.32 -27.87
C ALA A 60 -10.92 -23.23 -28.96
N ASP A 61 -11.77 -24.10 -29.52
CA ASP A 61 -11.40 -25.06 -30.57
C ASP A 61 -11.26 -24.44 -31.98
N LYS A 62 -11.66 -23.17 -32.11
CA LYS A 62 -11.71 -22.35 -33.33
C LYS A 62 -11.58 -20.88 -32.92
N CYS A 63 -11.72 -19.95 -33.88
CA CYS A 63 -11.91 -18.53 -33.60
C CYS A 63 -12.97 -18.30 -32.51
N HIS A 64 -12.58 -17.76 -31.35
CA HIS A 64 -13.44 -17.66 -30.17
C HIS A 64 -13.26 -16.27 -29.54
N VAL A 65 -14.37 -15.62 -29.21
CA VAL A 65 -14.40 -14.32 -28.51
C VAL A 65 -14.81 -14.57 -27.07
N CYS A 66 -13.98 -14.16 -26.11
CA CYS A 66 -14.34 -14.06 -24.71
C CYS A 66 -14.32 -12.60 -24.25
N HIS A 67 -15.18 -12.27 -23.28
CA HIS A 67 -15.13 -11.02 -22.53
C HIS A 67 -15.13 -11.32 -21.03
N ALA A 68 -14.39 -10.52 -20.26
CA ALA A 68 -14.40 -10.56 -18.81
C ALA A 68 -14.16 -9.17 -18.20
N GLY A 69 -14.81 -8.91 -17.07
CA GLY A 69 -14.57 -7.72 -16.27
C GLY A 69 -13.29 -7.75 -15.44
N LYS A 70 -12.76 -6.56 -15.13
CA LYS A 70 -11.70 -6.34 -14.11
C LYS A 70 -11.94 -7.20 -12.87
N GLY A 71 -10.88 -7.85 -12.38
CA GLY A 71 -10.87 -8.69 -11.18
C GLY A 71 -11.13 -10.19 -11.43
N THR A 72 -11.68 -10.55 -12.60
CA THR A 72 -11.84 -11.95 -13.04
C THR A 72 -10.49 -12.64 -13.19
N PHE A 73 -10.39 -13.92 -12.79
CA PHE A 73 -9.23 -14.76 -13.06
C PHE A 73 -9.38 -15.45 -14.42
N LEU A 74 -8.35 -15.33 -15.26
CA LEU A 74 -8.19 -16.08 -16.50
C LEU A 74 -7.20 -17.23 -16.27
N ASP A 75 -7.65 -18.45 -16.52
CA ASP A 75 -6.78 -19.60 -16.73
C ASP A 75 -6.86 -20.02 -18.22
N ILE A 76 -5.72 -20.30 -18.86
CA ILE A 76 -5.64 -20.89 -20.21
C ILE A 76 -4.93 -22.24 -20.07
N VAL A 77 -5.66 -23.32 -20.31
CA VAL A 77 -5.22 -24.69 -20.00
C VAL A 77 -5.48 -25.62 -21.18
N ASN A 78 -4.90 -26.83 -21.14
CA ASN A 78 -5.09 -27.85 -22.18
C ASN A 78 -4.76 -27.32 -23.59
N VAL A 79 -3.64 -26.59 -23.72
CA VAL A 79 -3.11 -26.09 -24.99
C VAL A 79 -2.56 -27.29 -25.78
N MET A 80 -3.33 -27.80 -26.73
CA MET A 80 -3.02 -29.04 -27.47
C MET A 80 -2.15 -28.80 -28.72
N GLU A 81 -2.15 -27.57 -29.21
CA GLU A 81 -1.46 -27.10 -30.42
C GLU A 81 -1.17 -25.60 -30.25
N THR A 82 -0.21 -25.04 -30.99
CA THR A 82 0.19 -23.63 -30.85
C THR A 82 -1.01 -22.67 -30.89
N PHE A 83 -1.29 -22.04 -29.76
CA PHE A 83 -2.50 -21.26 -29.49
C PHE A 83 -2.17 -19.77 -29.50
N GLU A 84 -2.74 -19.06 -30.48
CA GLU A 84 -2.55 -17.62 -30.66
C GLU A 84 -3.83 -16.88 -30.30
N TYR A 85 -3.69 -15.81 -29.51
CA TYR A 85 -4.80 -14.96 -29.12
C TYR A 85 -4.38 -13.50 -28.93
N PHE A 86 -5.36 -12.61 -29.07
CA PHE A 86 -5.25 -11.18 -28.82
C PHE A 86 -6.00 -10.83 -27.53
N MET A 87 -5.54 -9.80 -26.81
CA MET A 87 -6.24 -9.22 -25.64
C MET A 87 -6.29 -7.69 -25.79
N VAL A 88 -7.50 -7.13 -25.86
CA VAL A 88 -7.72 -5.67 -25.78
C VAL A 88 -8.27 -5.33 -24.40
N PHE A 89 -7.43 -4.71 -23.58
CA PHE A 89 -7.78 -4.21 -22.25
C PHE A 89 -8.40 -2.82 -22.37
N TYR A 90 -9.49 -2.57 -21.65
CA TYR A 90 -10.21 -1.29 -21.72
C TYR A 90 -10.84 -0.89 -20.38
N LYS A 91 -11.12 0.41 -20.25
CA LYS A 91 -11.97 0.99 -19.20
C LYS A 91 -13.17 1.67 -19.85
N ALA A 92 -14.36 1.34 -19.38
CA ALA A 92 -15.60 2.03 -19.73
C ALA A 92 -16.10 2.85 -18.53
N VAL A 93 -16.46 4.11 -18.78
CA VAL A 93 -17.04 5.03 -17.77
C VAL A 93 -18.19 5.78 -18.43
N LEU A 94 -19.35 5.90 -17.78
CA LEU A 94 -20.43 6.72 -18.33
C LEU A 94 -19.98 8.19 -18.43
N ALA A 95 -20.21 8.82 -19.58
CA ALA A 95 -19.83 10.21 -19.81
C ALA A 95 -20.61 11.14 -18.86
N LEU A 96 -19.88 12.01 -18.16
CA LEU A 96 -20.49 12.98 -17.23
C LEU A 96 -20.85 14.29 -17.96
N PRO A 97 -21.98 14.93 -17.61
CA PRO A 97 -22.96 14.54 -16.59
C PRO A 97 -23.86 13.36 -17.04
N ALA A 98 -23.83 12.27 -16.28
CA ALA A 98 -24.60 11.06 -16.61
C ALA A 98 -26.04 11.13 -16.08
N ARG A 99 -26.97 10.53 -16.82
CA ARG A 99 -28.39 10.42 -16.43
C ARG A 99 -28.54 9.50 -15.20
N LYS A 100 -29.31 9.92 -14.18
CA LYS A 100 -29.43 9.21 -12.88
C LYS A 100 -30.04 7.80 -13.00
N ASP A 101 -30.88 7.60 -14.01
CA ASP A 101 -31.43 6.31 -14.42
C ASP A 101 -30.36 5.38 -15.03
N LEU A 102 -29.41 5.90 -15.81
CA LEU A 102 -28.29 5.11 -16.36
C LEU A 102 -27.29 4.70 -15.27
N LEU A 103 -27.01 5.59 -14.31
CA LEU A 103 -26.17 5.27 -13.15
C LEU A 103 -26.77 4.11 -12.34
N ARG A 104 -28.06 4.22 -11.97
CA ARG A 104 -28.80 3.14 -11.28
C ARG A 104 -28.88 1.84 -12.09
N LEU A 105 -28.98 1.95 -13.42
CA LEU A 105 -28.98 0.79 -14.31
C LEU A 105 -27.61 0.08 -14.29
N GLN A 106 -26.51 0.84 -14.35
CA GLN A 106 -25.15 0.32 -14.27
C GLN A 106 -24.83 -0.29 -12.88
N GLU A 107 -25.22 0.38 -11.78
CA GLU A 107 -25.12 -0.13 -10.40
C GLU A 107 -25.79 -1.50 -10.26
N LYS A 108 -26.98 -1.65 -10.85
CA LYS A 108 -27.78 -2.88 -10.81
C LYS A 108 -27.24 -3.96 -11.76
N ASN A 109 -26.69 -3.57 -12.91
CA ASN A 109 -26.13 -4.49 -13.89
C ASN A 109 -25.16 -3.78 -14.86
N ASN A 110 -23.87 -4.12 -14.78
CA ASN A 110 -22.80 -3.46 -15.53
C ASN A 110 -22.29 -4.36 -16.68
N PRO A 111 -22.68 -4.13 -17.94
CA PRO A 111 -22.28 -4.98 -19.07
C PRO A 111 -20.78 -4.92 -19.36
N PHE A 112 -20.09 -3.84 -18.96
CA PHE A 112 -18.63 -3.70 -19.09
C PHE A 112 -17.86 -4.63 -18.14
N ARG A 113 -18.54 -5.36 -17.25
CA ARG A 113 -17.94 -6.38 -16.37
C ARG A 113 -18.40 -7.81 -16.65
N TRP A 114 -19.43 -8.03 -17.46
CA TRP A 114 -19.99 -9.37 -17.69
C TRP A 114 -18.98 -10.37 -18.26
N GLN A 115 -19.22 -11.65 -18.01
CA GLN A 115 -18.48 -12.77 -18.58
C GLN A 115 -19.33 -13.40 -19.69
N PHE A 116 -18.71 -13.67 -20.84
CA PHE A 116 -19.29 -14.45 -21.91
C PHE A 116 -18.19 -14.99 -22.83
N GLY A 117 -18.49 -16.07 -23.55
CA GLY A 117 -17.65 -16.66 -24.57
C GLY A 117 -18.50 -17.21 -25.71
N PHE A 118 -18.16 -16.91 -26.96
CA PHE A 118 -18.88 -17.40 -28.14
C PHE A 118 -17.98 -17.52 -29.38
N MET A 119 -18.44 -18.30 -30.36
CA MET A 119 -17.76 -18.49 -31.64
C MET A 119 -18.37 -17.53 -32.69
N PRO A 120 -17.72 -16.42 -33.07
CA PRO A 120 -18.28 -15.45 -34.01
C PRO A 120 -18.51 -16.05 -35.42
N GLN A 121 -19.77 -16.04 -35.88
CA GLN A 121 -20.15 -16.41 -37.26
C GLN A 121 -19.34 -15.65 -38.31
N ARG A 122 -19.06 -14.37 -38.04
CA ARG A 122 -18.20 -13.48 -38.81
C ARG A 122 -16.88 -13.28 -38.07
N SER A 123 -16.10 -14.37 -37.97
CA SER A 123 -14.78 -14.40 -37.30
C SER A 123 -13.78 -13.43 -37.94
N LEU A 124 -13.63 -13.48 -39.27
CA LEU A 124 -12.57 -12.76 -40.00
C LEU A 124 -12.60 -11.23 -39.79
N SER A 125 -13.79 -10.61 -39.72
CA SER A 125 -13.90 -9.17 -39.49
C SER A 125 -13.40 -8.76 -38.09
N LEU A 126 -13.63 -9.60 -37.07
CA LEU A 126 -13.14 -9.37 -35.72
C LEU A 126 -11.63 -9.62 -35.62
N PHE A 127 -11.11 -10.62 -36.34
CA PHE A 127 -9.67 -10.87 -36.45
C PHE A 127 -8.93 -9.68 -37.07
N LEU A 128 -9.38 -9.18 -38.23
CA LEU A 128 -8.74 -8.04 -38.90
C LEU A 128 -8.75 -6.77 -38.04
N GLN A 129 -9.83 -6.54 -37.28
CA GLN A 129 -9.90 -5.44 -36.31
C GLN A 129 -8.91 -5.62 -35.14
N MET A 130 -8.75 -6.85 -34.63
CA MET A 130 -7.77 -7.17 -33.58
C MET A 130 -6.33 -7.04 -34.05
N GLU A 131 -6.03 -7.49 -35.27
CA GLU A 131 -4.73 -7.39 -35.90
C GLU A 131 -4.34 -5.93 -36.19
N GLU A 132 -5.24 -5.14 -36.80
CA GLU A 132 -5.02 -3.72 -37.04
C GLU A 132 -4.87 -2.93 -35.72
N MET A 133 -5.73 -3.17 -34.71
CA MET A 133 -5.58 -2.55 -33.39
C MET A 133 -4.21 -2.83 -32.77
N HIS A 134 -3.68 -4.04 -32.93
CA HIS A 134 -2.36 -4.40 -32.41
C HIS A 134 -1.23 -3.72 -33.21
N GLN A 135 -1.30 -3.72 -34.55
CA GLN A 135 -0.32 -3.05 -35.41
C GLN A 135 -0.25 -1.53 -35.18
N GLN A 136 -1.38 -0.89 -34.91
CA GLN A 136 -1.46 0.54 -34.60
C GLN A 136 -0.98 0.83 -33.16
N TRP A 137 -1.27 -0.06 -32.20
CA TRP A 137 -0.84 0.11 -30.80
C TRP A 137 0.68 0.08 -30.63
N THR A 138 1.40 -0.76 -31.39
CA THR A 138 2.87 -0.87 -31.32
C THR A 138 3.60 0.35 -31.90
N GLN A 139 2.94 1.22 -32.66
CA GLN A 139 3.56 2.41 -33.28
C GLN A 139 3.63 3.63 -32.33
N LEU A 140 3.10 3.50 -31.10
CA LEU A 140 3.23 4.43 -29.95
C LEU A 140 2.73 5.88 -30.11
N GLY A 141 2.48 6.37 -31.32
CA GLY A 141 2.04 7.74 -31.60
C GLY A 141 0.60 8.07 -31.18
N ALA A 142 0.26 9.36 -31.26
CA ALA A 142 -1.01 9.89 -30.76
C ALA A 142 -2.18 9.71 -31.74
N LEU A 143 -1.90 9.74 -33.06
CA LEU A 143 -2.90 9.51 -34.10
C LEU A 143 -3.30 8.03 -34.15
N GLU A 144 -2.33 7.16 -33.92
CA GLU A 144 -2.41 5.71 -33.90
C GLU A 144 -3.23 5.26 -32.69
N LYS A 145 -2.98 5.84 -31.50
CA LYS A 145 -3.83 5.67 -30.31
C LYS A 145 -5.28 6.15 -30.53
N PHE A 146 -5.49 7.20 -31.33
CA PHE A 146 -6.84 7.63 -31.72
C PHE A 146 -7.49 6.64 -32.73
N HIS A 147 -6.72 6.11 -33.68
CA HIS A 147 -7.17 5.10 -34.62
C HIS A 147 -7.55 3.78 -33.92
N VAL A 148 -6.74 3.28 -32.98
CA VAL A 148 -7.07 2.13 -32.11
C VAL A 148 -8.38 2.37 -31.37
N LYS A 149 -8.64 3.60 -30.86
CA LYS A 149 -9.93 3.90 -30.23
C LYS A 149 -11.10 3.75 -31.22
N ALA A 150 -10.98 4.27 -32.44
CA ALA A 150 -12.01 4.14 -33.48
C ALA A 150 -12.27 2.68 -33.86
N LEU A 151 -11.20 1.91 -34.09
CA LEU A 151 -11.26 0.47 -34.37
C LEU A 151 -11.90 -0.30 -33.21
N PHE A 152 -11.61 0.05 -31.96
CA PHE A 152 -12.21 -0.60 -30.79
C PHE A 152 -13.72 -0.35 -30.69
N HIS A 153 -14.20 0.87 -30.96
CA HIS A 153 -15.64 1.13 -31.05
C HIS A 153 -16.30 0.28 -32.16
N GLN A 154 -15.62 0.12 -33.32
CA GLN A 154 -16.11 -0.72 -34.42
C GLN A 154 -16.11 -2.22 -34.07
N PHE A 155 -15.08 -2.70 -33.36
CA PHE A 155 -14.99 -4.08 -32.86
C PHE A 155 -16.11 -4.37 -31.86
N VAL A 156 -16.32 -3.50 -30.87
CA VAL A 156 -17.40 -3.64 -29.89
C VAL A 156 -18.77 -3.69 -30.57
N TYR A 157 -19.03 -2.86 -31.59
CA TYR A 157 -20.26 -2.92 -32.37
C TYR A 157 -20.46 -4.27 -33.08
N VAL A 158 -19.45 -4.75 -33.83
CA VAL A 158 -19.54 -6.03 -34.57
C VAL A 158 -19.64 -7.24 -33.64
N MET A 159 -19.01 -7.16 -32.46
CA MET A 159 -19.10 -8.19 -31.41
C MET A 159 -20.47 -8.20 -30.74
N LEU A 160 -21.02 -7.05 -30.33
CA LEU A 160 -22.36 -6.96 -29.73
C LEU A 160 -23.46 -7.41 -30.70
N GLN A 161 -23.32 -7.07 -31.98
CA GLN A 161 -24.23 -7.55 -33.02
C GLN A 161 -24.25 -9.10 -33.07
N GLN A 162 -23.08 -9.74 -33.20
CA GLN A 162 -23.01 -11.19 -33.30
C GLN A 162 -23.44 -11.90 -32.02
N LEU A 163 -23.20 -11.31 -30.86
CA LEU A 163 -23.63 -11.83 -29.57
C LEU A 163 -25.17 -11.78 -29.42
N GLN A 164 -25.81 -10.73 -29.94
CA GLN A 164 -27.28 -10.65 -30.06
C GLN A 164 -27.83 -11.73 -31.02
N GLU A 165 -27.20 -11.90 -32.18
CA GLU A 165 -27.61 -12.88 -33.22
C GLU A 165 -27.48 -14.34 -32.75
N GLN A 166 -26.57 -14.63 -31.80
CA GLN A 166 -26.32 -15.97 -31.29
C GLN A 166 -27.03 -16.30 -29.97
N GLY A 167 -27.55 -15.30 -29.25
CA GLY A 167 -28.25 -15.51 -27.97
C GLY A 167 -27.37 -16.10 -26.86
N GLY A 168 -26.06 -15.81 -26.87
CA GLY A 168 -25.10 -16.40 -25.95
C GLY A 168 -25.37 -16.08 -24.47
N GLU A 169 -25.18 -17.07 -23.59
CA GLU A 169 -25.38 -16.88 -22.15
C GLU A 169 -24.34 -15.91 -21.56
N MET A 170 -24.84 -14.74 -21.12
CA MET A 170 -24.06 -13.73 -20.41
C MET A 170 -24.14 -13.99 -18.91
N THR A 171 -23.04 -14.42 -18.30
CA THR A 171 -22.91 -14.54 -16.85
C THR A 171 -22.44 -13.21 -16.26
N SER A 172 -22.98 -12.83 -15.10
CA SER A 172 -22.27 -11.84 -14.27
C SER A 172 -21.07 -12.54 -13.62
N PRO A 173 -19.90 -11.90 -13.50
CA PRO A 173 -18.90 -12.32 -12.53
C PRO A 173 -19.57 -12.49 -11.18
N GLU A 174 -19.14 -13.51 -10.44
CA GLU A 174 -19.72 -13.85 -9.15
C GLU A 174 -18.75 -13.46 -8.04
N PRO A 175 -18.93 -12.31 -7.35
CA PRO A 175 -17.91 -11.77 -6.45
C PRO A 175 -17.59 -12.69 -5.27
N VAL A 176 -18.56 -13.52 -4.86
CA VAL A 176 -18.37 -14.54 -3.82
C VAL A 176 -17.36 -15.60 -4.24
N SER A 177 -17.35 -16.00 -5.50
CA SER A 177 -16.48 -17.07 -6.02
C SER A 177 -15.05 -16.57 -6.21
N GLN A 178 -14.89 -15.36 -6.75
CA GLN A 178 -13.60 -14.65 -6.80
C GLN A 178 -13.02 -14.44 -5.40
N ALA A 179 -13.84 -13.99 -4.44
CA ALA A 179 -13.46 -13.83 -3.04
C ALA A 179 -13.05 -15.15 -2.38
N ILE A 180 -13.77 -16.26 -2.61
CA ILE A 180 -13.43 -17.58 -2.08
C ILE A 180 -12.05 -18.01 -2.58
N ARG A 181 -11.78 -17.91 -3.90
CA ARG A 181 -10.48 -18.26 -4.48
C ARG A 181 -9.35 -17.45 -3.84
N TYR A 182 -9.50 -16.12 -3.80
CA TYR A 182 -8.53 -15.23 -3.16
C TYR A 182 -8.30 -15.57 -1.68
N MET A 183 -9.37 -15.84 -0.91
CA MET A 183 -9.26 -16.26 0.50
C MET A 183 -8.63 -17.63 0.70
N GLN A 184 -8.68 -18.53 -0.28
CA GLN A 184 -8.03 -19.85 -0.21
C GLN A 184 -6.55 -19.79 -0.58
N GLU A 185 -6.18 -18.94 -1.54
CA GLU A 185 -4.79 -18.76 -2.00
C GLU A 185 -3.98 -17.88 -1.04
N ARG A 186 -4.60 -16.80 -0.51
CA ARG A 186 -3.93 -15.74 0.25
C ARG A 186 -4.25 -15.77 1.75
N TYR A 187 -4.72 -16.90 2.28
CA TYR A 187 -5.29 -17.00 3.64
C TYR A 187 -4.38 -16.47 4.77
N ALA A 188 -3.05 -16.58 4.63
CA ALA A 188 -2.08 -16.10 5.61
C ALA A 188 -1.94 -14.56 5.63
N GLU A 189 -2.24 -13.88 4.51
CA GLU A 189 -2.12 -12.42 4.40
C GLU A 189 -3.22 -11.70 5.22
N GLN A 190 -3.00 -10.41 5.54
CA GLN A 190 -3.96 -9.59 6.30
C GLN A 190 -5.16 -9.13 5.44
N ILE A 191 -5.92 -10.10 4.93
CA ILE A 191 -7.16 -9.88 4.18
C ILE A 191 -8.19 -9.19 5.08
N THR A 192 -8.66 -8.01 4.68
CA THR A 192 -9.80 -7.33 5.31
C THR A 192 -11.05 -7.42 4.42
N LEU A 193 -12.23 -7.29 5.01
CA LEU A 193 -13.48 -7.23 4.24
C LEU A 193 -13.50 -6.05 3.25
N GLN A 194 -12.88 -4.92 3.62
CA GLN A 194 -12.80 -3.74 2.77
C GLN A 194 -11.86 -3.97 1.59
N GLY A 195 -10.65 -4.49 1.83
CA GLY A 195 -9.72 -4.84 0.76
C GLY A 195 -10.28 -5.90 -0.20
N LEU A 196 -11.04 -6.88 0.32
CA LEU A 196 -11.75 -7.85 -0.52
C LEU A 196 -12.87 -7.20 -1.35
N ALA A 197 -13.58 -6.22 -0.81
CA ALA A 197 -14.63 -5.49 -1.52
C ALA A 197 -14.04 -4.60 -2.64
N GLU A 198 -12.95 -3.89 -2.35
CA GLU A 198 -12.18 -3.06 -3.29
C GLU A 198 -11.55 -3.89 -4.42
N LEU A 199 -10.93 -5.04 -4.10
CA LEU A 199 -10.37 -5.97 -5.09
C LEU A 199 -11.40 -6.40 -6.16
N LEU A 200 -12.66 -6.49 -5.77
CA LEU A 200 -13.78 -6.96 -6.58
C LEU A 200 -14.62 -5.82 -7.18
N ASP A 201 -14.22 -4.56 -6.96
CA ASP A 201 -14.99 -3.33 -7.27
C ASP A 201 -16.47 -3.45 -6.85
N CYS A 202 -16.72 -3.77 -5.57
CA CYS A 202 -18.06 -3.84 -4.98
C CYS A 202 -18.08 -3.27 -3.55
N ASN A 203 -19.26 -2.99 -2.99
CA ASN A 203 -19.34 -2.52 -1.60
C ASN A 203 -19.40 -3.70 -0.60
N GLY A 204 -18.80 -3.54 0.58
CA GLY A 204 -18.71 -4.60 1.59
C GLY A 204 -20.07 -5.14 2.08
N ARG A 205 -21.13 -4.33 2.06
CA ARG A 205 -22.50 -4.73 2.44
C ARG A 205 -23.11 -5.67 1.38
N GLN A 206 -22.91 -5.39 0.10
CA GLN A 206 -23.28 -6.26 -1.02
C GLN A 206 -22.48 -7.56 -0.98
N LEU A 207 -21.16 -7.50 -0.76
CA LEU A 207 -20.30 -8.68 -0.63
C LEU A 207 -20.76 -9.59 0.53
N GLN A 208 -21.01 -9.04 1.73
CA GLN A 208 -21.58 -9.79 2.86
C GLN A 208 -22.93 -10.43 2.51
N ARG A 209 -23.85 -9.69 1.87
CA ARG A 209 -25.18 -10.19 1.50
C ARG A 209 -25.09 -11.34 0.51
N LEU A 210 -24.21 -11.25 -0.48
CA LEU A 210 -23.99 -12.31 -1.47
C LEU A 210 -23.33 -13.54 -0.83
N PHE A 211 -22.32 -13.35 0.04
CA PHE A 211 -21.70 -14.44 0.79
C PHE A 211 -22.70 -15.20 1.65
N LYS A 212 -23.53 -14.48 2.42
CA LYS A 212 -24.54 -15.09 3.29
C LYS A 212 -25.65 -15.78 2.49
N ALA A 213 -25.92 -15.35 1.26
CA ALA A 213 -26.87 -16.01 0.37
C ALA A 213 -26.33 -17.30 -0.27
N LYS A 214 -25.02 -17.39 -0.57
CA LYS A 214 -24.41 -18.56 -1.24
C LYS A 214 -23.77 -19.56 -0.28
N VAL A 215 -23.09 -19.07 0.76
CA VAL A 215 -22.21 -19.85 1.66
C VAL A 215 -22.78 -19.91 3.09
N SER A 216 -23.94 -19.29 3.33
CA SER A 216 -24.62 -19.19 4.64
C SER A 216 -23.83 -18.49 5.77
N MET A 217 -22.63 -17.97 5.50
CA MET A 217 -21.71 -17.36 6.46
C MET A 217 -21.10 -16.05 5.93
N GLY A 218 -20.46 -15.26 6.81
CA GLY A 218 -19.78 -14.02 6.40
C GLY A 218 -18.43 -14.26 5.71
N PRO A 219 -17.91 -13.31 4.90
CA PRO A 219 -16.59 -13.47 4.24
C PRO A 219 -15.44 -13.67 5.24
N MET A 220 -15.41 -12.86 6.32
CA MET A 220 -14.39 -12.99 7.37
C MET A 220 -14.52 -14.28 8.20
N GLU A 221 -15.74 -14.80 8.31
CA GLU A 221 -16.03 -16.06 8.98
C GLU A 221 -15.59 -17.26 8.13
N TYR A 222 -15.75 -17.18 6.82
CA TYR A 222 -15.20 -18.14 5.86
C TYR A 222 -13.67 -18.17 5.91
N LEU A 223 -13.00 -17.01 5.84
CA LEU A 223 -11.54 -16.91 5.98
C LEU A 223 -11.03 -17.51 7.30
N MET A 224 -11.72 -17.23 8.41
CA MET A 224 -11.41 -17.85 9.71
C MET A 224 -11.52 -19.38 9.66
N GLN A 225 -12.54 -19.94 8.98
CA GLN A 225 -12.65 -21.40 8.80
C GLN A 225 -11.51 -21.97 7.94
N VAL A 226 -11.11 -21.30 6.85
CA VAL A 226 -9.95 -21.71 6.03
C VAL A 226 -8.67 -21.75 6.87
N ARG A 227 -8.37 -20.68 7.61
CA ARG A 227 -7.21 -20.58 8.50
C ARG A 227 -7.22 -21.66 9.58
N LEU A 228 -8.36 -21.89 10.23
CA LEU A 228 -8.51 -22.94 11.25
C LEU A 228 -8.40 -24.36 10.65
N GLY A 229 -8.81 -24.57 9.39
CA GLY A 229 -8.60 -25.83 8.67
C GLY A 229 -7.11 -26.12 8.43
N LYS A 230 -6.37 -25.13 7.93
CA LYS A 230 -4.91 -25.21 7.76
C LYS A 230 -4.19 -25.44 9.09
N ALA A 231 -4.55 -24.68 10.13
CA ALA A 231 -4.00 -24.82 11.47
C ALA A 231 -4.21 -26.22 12.06
N LYS A 232 -5.39 -26.84 11.87
CA LYS A 232 -5.63 -28.23 12.31
C LYS A 232 -4.68 -29.21 11.64
N SER A 233 -4.45 -29.07 10.32
CA SER A 233 -3.55 -29.95 9.58
C SER A 233 -2.09 -29.80 10.04
N LEU A 234 -1.61 -28.58 10.24
CA LEU A 234 -0.28 -28.33 10.80
C LEU A 234 -0.13 -28.93 12.22
N LEU A 235 -1.14 -28.75 13.07
CA LEU A 235 -1.20 -29.33 14.42
C LEU A 235 -1.37 -30.87 14.47
N GLN A 236 -1.59 -31.52 13.33
CA GLN A 236 -1.72 -32.98 13.20
C GLN A 236 -0.49 -33.65 12.58
N HIS A 237 0.33 -32.89 11.85
CA HIS A 237 1.45 -33.43 11.07
C HIS A 237 2.81 -32.81 11.41
N THR A 238 2.87 -31.86 12.36
CA THR A 238 4.10 -31.16 12.74
C THR A 238 4.17 -30.87 14.24
N ASP A 239 5.39 -30.82 14.78
CA ASP A 239 5.69 -30.39 16.15
C ASP A 239 6.06 -28.89 16.24
N VAL A 240 5.96 -28.14 15.14
CA VAL A 240 6.25 -26.70 15.02
C VAL A 240 5.57 -25.90 16.15
N PRO A 241 6.21 -24.88 16.76
CA PRO A 241 5.63 -24.04 17.81
C PRO A 241 4.22 -23.49 17.49
N ILE A 242 3.38 -23.35 18.53
CA ILE A 242 2.01 -22.81 18.38
C ILE A 242 2.02 -21.33 17.96
N THR A 243 3.09 -20.59 18.26
CA THR A 243 3.34 -19.22 17.80
C THR A 243 3.54 -19.18 16.29
N GLU A 244 4.48 -19.98 15.79
CA GLU A 244 4.84 -20.09 14.37
C GLU A 244 3.64 -20.57 13.54
N ILE A 245 2.89 -21.58 14.01
CA ILE A 245 1.62 -22.01 13.37
C ILE A 245 0.55 -20.88 13.37
N ALA A 246 0.53 -19.99 14.36
CA ALA A 246 -0.41 -18.87 14.36
C ALA A 246 -0.04 -17.83 13.30
N GLU A 247 1.25 -17.52 13.18
CA GLU A 247 1.81 -16.58 12.20
C GLU A 247 1.61 -17.10 10.77
N ASP A 248 1.96 -18.36 10.50
CA ASP A 248 1.80 -19.05 9.20
C ASP A 248 0.34 -19.08 8.70
N VAL A 249 -0.64 -19.16 9.61
CA VAL A 249 -2.08 -19.12 9.26
C VAL A 249 -2.68 -17.71 9.41
N GLY A 250 -1.83 -16.68 9.52
CA GLY A 250 -2.16 -15.27 9.35
C GLY A 250 -2.63 -14.51 10.62
N TYR A 251 -2.33 -15.02 11.82
CA TYR A 251 -2.61 -14.33 13.08
C TYR A 251 -1.33 -13.79 13.71
N THR A 252 -1.25 -12.47 13.87
CA THR A 252 -0.13 -11.77 14.54
C THR A 252 -0.12 -11.91 16.07
N ASP A 253 -1.18 -12.45 16.66
CA ASP A 253 -1.26 -12.77 18.10
C ASP A 253 -1.62 -14.25 18.30
N SER A 254 -0.66 -15.01 18.80
CA SER A 254 -0.78 -16.44 19.12
C SER A 254 -1.76 -16.73 20.28
N TYR A 255 -1.98 -15.76 21.18
CA TYR A 255 -2.97 -15.84 22.26
C TYR A 255 -4.38 -15.62 21.71
N TYR A 256 -4.59 -14.61 20.86
CA TYR A 256 -5.85 -14.43 20.12
C TYR A 256 -6.17 -15.64 19.23
N PHE A 257 -5.20 -16.15 18.46
CA PHE A 257 -5.34 -17.41 17.71
C PHE A 257 -5.76 -18.56 18.63
N SER A 258 -5.09 -18.76 19.76
CA SER A 258 -5.42 -19.82 20.72
C SER A 258 -6.84 -19.70 21.28
N ARG A 259 -7.33 -18.47 21.49
CA ARG A 259 -8.74 -18.20 21.90
C ARG A 259 -9.73 -18.52 20.78
N ILE A 260 -9.47 -18.08 19.55
CA ILE A 260 -10.33 -18.36 18.38
C ILE A 260 -10.37 -19.86 18.07
N PHE A 261 -9.22 -20.53 18.08
CA PHE A 261 -9.12 -21.98 17.90
C PHE A 261 -9.89 -22.72 19.00
N LYS A 262 -9.71 -22.37 20.29
CA LYS A 262 -10.49 -22.98 21.38
C LYS A 262 -12.00 -22.75 21.21
N LYS A 263 -12.42 -21.56 20.79
CA LYS A 263 -13.85 -21.23 20.56
C LYS A 263 -14.49 -22.07 19.45
N HIS A 264 -13.77 -22.32 18.35
CA HIS A 264 -14.32 -23.00 17.16
C HIS A 264 -13.93 -24.48 17.01
N VAL A 265 -13.02 -25.00 17.86
CA VAL A 265 -12.55 -26.40 17.87
C VAL A 265 -12.80 -27.09 19.23
N GLY A 266 -13.18 -26.35 20.27
CA GLY A 266 -13.49 -26.86 21.62
C GLY A 266 -12.26 -27.16 22.49
N PHE A 267 -11.07 -27.30 21.89
CA PHE A 267 -9.79 -27.53 22.58
C PHE A 267 -8.78 -26.45 22.18
N SER A 268 -7.82 -26.13 23.07
CA SER A 268 -6.68 -25.27 22.71
C SER A 268 -5.76 -25.97 21.69
N PRO A 269 -4.97 -25.23 20.90
CA PRO A 269 -4.07 -25.80 19.89
C PRO A 269 -3.16 -26.93 20.41
N GLY A 270 -2.53 -26.75 21.58
CA GLY A 270 -1.73 -27.79 22.22
C GLY A 270 -2.54 -29.05 22.56
N ARG A 271 -3.67 -28.90 23.27
CA ARG A 271 -4.56 -30.02 23.64
C ARG A 271 -5.18 -30.73 22.42
N PHE A 272 -5.23 -30.06 21.27
CA PHE A 272 -5.62 -30.66 19.99
C PHE A 272 -4.47 -31.47 19.37
N ARG A 273 -3.22 -31.00 19.43
CA ARG A 273 -2.02 -31.76 19.06
C ARG A 273 -1.85 -33.00 19.92
N ASP A 274 -1.90 -32.87 21.25
CA ASP A 274 -1.75 -33.98 22.21
C ASP A 274 -2.70 -35.14 21.89
N LYS A 275 -3.98 -34.82 21.61
CA LYS A 275 -5.01 -35.79 21.24
C LYS A 275 -4.80 -36.41 19.86
N SER A 276 -4.20 -35.66 18.93
CA SER A 276 -3.92 -36.13 17.57
C SER A 276 -2.74 -37.12 17.59
N GLY A 277 -1.62 -36.76 18.23
CA GLY A 277 -0.47 -37.66 18.40
C GLY A 277 -0.83 -38.96 19.13
N GLN A 278 -1.70 -38.90 20.16
CA GLN A 278 -2.20 -40.09 20.85
C GLN A 278 -3.06 -41.02 19.98
N ALA A 279 -3.61 -40.56 18.86
CA ALA A 279 -4.37 -41.40 17.93
C ALA A 279 -3.44 -42.25 17.05
N ASP A 280 -2.37 -41.67 16.52
CA ASP A 280 -1.44 -42.38 15.63
C ASP A 280 -0.38 -43.21 16.38
N PHE A 281 0.05 -42.80 17.58
CA PHE A 281 0.87 -43.65 18.45
C PHE A 281 0.18 -44.98 18.84
N ARG A 282 -1.16 -45.04 18.81
CA ARG A 282 -1.91 -46.30 18.99
C ARG A 282 -1.92 -47.21 17.76
N ARG A 283 -1.52 -46.71 16.59
CA ARG A 283 -1.44 -47.46 15.33
C ARG A 283 -0.03 -47.97 15.01
N GLN A 284 1.01 -47.37 15.60
CA GLN A 284 2.42 -47.71 15.36
C GLN A 284 3.14 -48.28 16.59
N ASN A 285 2.44 -49.04 17.44
CA ASN A 285 3.08 -49.79 18.52
C ASN A 285 3.26 -51.28 18.11
N PRO A 286 4.49 -51.75 17.83
CA PRO A 286 4.73 -53.14 17.45
C PRO A 286 4.57 -54.14 18.62
N LEU A 287 4.43 -53.67 19.87
CA LEU A 287 4.23 -54.51 21.05
C LEU A 287 2.75 -54.81 21.30
N ILE A 288 2.08 -55.44 20.33
CA ILE A 288 0.80 -56.09 20.57
C ILE A 288 1.07 -57.37 21.38
N LEU A 289 0.78 -57.31 22.68
CA LEU A 289 0.80 -58.49 23.55
C LEU A 289 -0.19 -59.55 23.05
N SER A 290 0.26 -60.81 23.05
CA SER A 290 -0.51 -61.96 22.54
C SER A 290 -1.87 -62.11 23.24
N GLN A 291 -2.92 -62.37 22.47
CA GLN A 291 -4.31 -62.43 22.95
C GLN A 291 -4.68 -63.77 23.64
N LEU A 292 -3.68 -64.55 24.10
CA LEU A 292 -3.88 -65.86 24.74
C LEU A 292 -3.34 -65.85 26.19
N PRO A 293 -4.17 -65.56 27.20
CA PRO A 293 -3.77 -65.67 28.60
C PRO A 293 -3.70 -67.14 29.05
N ILE A 294 -2.54 -67.56 29.55
CA ILE A 294 -2.32 -68.92 30.08
C ILE A 294 -2.92 -69.11 31.50
N VAL A 295 -3.37 -68.02 32.15
CA VAL A 295 -3.91 -68.01 33.52
C VAL A 295 -5.25 -67.24 33.58
N PRO A 296 -6.29 -67.72 34.29
CA PRO A 296 -7.59 -67.04 34.34
C PRO A 296 -7.56 -65.70 35.05
N SER A 297 -8.37 -64.75 34.57
CA SER A 297 -8.57 -63.44 35.20
C SER A 297 -9.54 -63.50 36.40
N LYS A 298 -9.34 -62.63 37.39
CA LYS A 298 -10.26 -62.44 38.52
C LYS A 298 -10.71 -60.98 38.61
N LEU A 299 -12.00 -60.78 38.88
CA LEU A 299 -12.73 -59.51 38.73
C LEU A 299 -12.77 -58.64 40.01
N GLN A 300 -13.35 -57.43 39.86
CA GLN A 300 -13.97 -56.54 40.87
C GLN A 300 -13.09 -55.43 41.49
N LYS A 301 -13.57 -54.20 41.81
CA LYS A 301 -14.85 -53.47 41.54
C LYS A 301 -14.77 -51.98 41.98
N TYR A 302 -15.56 -51.09 41.36
CA TYR A 302 -16.17 -49.82 41.89
C TYR A 302 -15.20 -48.70 42.35
N SER A 303 -15.54 -47.39 42.51
CA SER A 303 -16.67 -46.48 42.17
C SER A 303 -16.23 -45.01 42.43
N GLY A 304 -16.88 -43.91 42.03
CA GLY A 304 -18.11 -43.67 41.24
C GLY A 304 -18.95 -42.48 41.77
N LEU A 305 -19.52 -41.64 40.88
CA LEU A 305 -20.34 -40.41 41.13
C LEU A 305 -19.60 -39.15 41.64
N GLY A 306 -20.18 -37.96 41.37
CA GLY A 306 -19.87 -36.67 42.04
C GLY A 306 -19.47 -35.51 41.12
N GLU A 307 -20.13 -34.35 41.25
CA GLU A 307 -19.93 -33.12 40.44
C GLU A 307 -19.14 -32.02 41.22
N ASP A 308 -19.09 -30.81 40.64
CA ASP A 308 -18.82 -29.48 41.23
C ASP A 308 -17.40 -28.96 41.56
N GLU A 309 -16.91 -28.15 40.62
CA GLU A 309 -16.38 -26.77 40.69
C GLU A 309 -15.63 -26.13 41.91
N TYR A 310 -14.53 -25.46 41.54
CA TYR A 310 -13.91 -24.20 42.05
C TYR A 310 -13.12 -24.05 43.38
N HIS A 311 -11.93 -23.45 43.17
CA HIS A 311 -11.22 -22.41 43.95
C HIS A 311 -10.34 -22.70 45.19
N TYR A 312 -9.02 -22.51 44.96
CA TYR A 312 -8.02 -21.74 45.74
C TYR A 312 -7.65 -22.08 47.20
N GLN A 313 -6.43 -21.63 47.57
CA GLN A 313 -5.83 -21.56 48.93
C GLN A 313 -5.45 -22.91 49.60
N ASP A 314 -4.44 -23.02 50.47
CA ASP A 314 -3.19 -22.24 50.63
C ASP A 314 -2.13 -23.10 51.40
N LEU A 315 -0.89 -22.61 51.50
CA LEU A 315 0.18 -22.91 52.47
C LEU A 315 0.07 -24.15 53.41
N GLY A 316 1.03 -25.08 53.28
CA GLY A 316 2.00 -25.30 54.38
C GLY A 316 2.11 -26.68 55.07
N ARG A 317 3.38 -27.15 55.18
CA ARG A 317 3.99 -28.05 56.20
C ARG A 317 3.27 -29.34 56.69
N GLY A 318 3.92 -30.47 56.33
CA GLY A 318 4.30 -31.56 57.26
C GLY A 318 3.27 -32.66 57.51
N MET A 319 3.58 -33.91 57.91
CA MET A 319 4.84 -34.64 58.27
C MET A 319 4.47 -36.16 58.30
N ALA A 320 5.30 -37.21 58.44
CA ALA A 320 6.75 -37.52 58.55
C ALA A 320 6.86 -39.09 58.49
N ALA A 321 7.98 -39.82 58.28
CA ALA A 321 9.36 -39.59 57.80
C ALA A 321 10.07 -40.98 57.61
N TYR A 322 11.39 -40.98 57.36
CA TYR A 322 12.37 -42.11 57.42
C TYR A 322 12.40 -43.11 56.24
N ALA A 323 13.54 -43.58 55.73
CA ALA A 323 14.98 -43.21 55.89
C ALA A 323 15.76 -43.71 54.63
N ASP A 324 17.07 -43.56 54.40
CA ASP A 324 18.21 -42.96 55.14
C ASP A 324 19.36 -42.60 54.13
N SER A 325 20.52 -42.22 54.67
CA SER A 325 21.87 -42.14 54.07
C SER A 325 22.28 -40.87 53.31
N ASN A 326 23.33 -40.23 53.83
CA ASN A 326 24.05 -39.09 53.27
C ASN A 326 25.38 -38.95 54.04
N PRO A 327 26.52 -38.69 53.38
CA PRO A 327 27.52 -37.79 53.96
C PRO A 327 28.02 -36.72 52.97
N LYS A 328 28.55 -35.62 53.54
CA LYS A 328 28.79 -34.33 52.87
C LYS A 328 30.26 -34.10 52.50
N SER A 329 30.47 -33.06 51.69
CA SER A 329 31.50 -31.99 51.80
C SER A 329 32.57 -31.86 50.69
N SER A 330 33.25 -30.71 50.67
CA SER A 330 34.22 -30.19 49.68
C SER A 330 33.57 -29.80 48.32
N ILE A 331 33.31 -28.54 47.96
CA ILE A 331 34.00 -27.23 48.07
C ILE A 331 35.05 -26.97 46.95
N ALA A 332 34.65 -26.06 46.05
CA ALA A 332 35.42 -25.14 45.21
C ALA A 332 36.90 -25.39 44.84
N VAL A 333 37.12 -25.72 43.55
CA VAL A 333 38.10 -25.05 42.66
C VAL A 333 37.44 -24.96 41.27
N GLY A 334 37.64 -23.89 40.49
CA GLY A 334 37.19 -23.86 39.08
C GLY A 334 36.93 -22.51 38.39
N PHE A 335 36.80 -21.39 39.12
CA PHE A 335 36.50 -20.08 38.54
C PHE A 335 37.61 -19.03 38.79
N MET A 336 38.81 -19.29 38.28
CA MET A 336 39.86 -18.27 38.06
C MET A 336 40.88 -18.78 37.03
N LEU A 337 40.81 -18.32 35.76
CA LEU A 337 41.94 -18.36 34.81
C LEU A 337 41.79 -17.54 33.50
N THR A 338 40.72 -16.76 33.29
CA THR A 338 40.49 -16.05 32.00
C THR A 338 40.21 -14.54 32.10
N LEU A 339 40.29 -13.93 33.28
CA LEU A 339 40.10 -12.48 33.46
C LEU A 339 41.32 -11.80 34.12
N ALA A 340 42.50 -12.04 33.55
CA ALA A 340 43.79 -11.52 34.04
C ALA A 340 44.73 -11.06 32.91
N LEU A 341 44.15 -10.48 31.84
CA LEU A 341 44.77 -9.80 30.69
C LEU A 341 43.58 -9.10 29.98
N LEU A 342 43.50 -7.78 29.77
CA LEU A 342 44.48 -6.69 29.83
C LEU A 342 43.86 -5.41 30.45
N LEU A 343 44.34 -4.95 31.63
CA LEU A 343 44.06 -3.57 32.11
C LEU A 343 45.23 -3.00 32.93
N SER A 344 46.23 -2.46 32.23
CA SER A 344 47.09 -1.34 32.64
C SER A 344 47.64 -0.74 31.33
N VAL A 345 47.77 0.57 31.15
CA VAL A 345 48.54 1.53 31.97
C VAL A 345 47.97 2.96 31.83
N CYS A 346 47.88 3.70 32.95
CA CYS A 346 47.89 5.18 33.12
C CYS A 346 46.89 6.05 32.30
N SER A 347 45.89 6.70 32.93
CA SER A 347 45.92 8.03 33.61
C SER A 347 46.15 9.22 32.65
N GLY A 348 45.36 10.30 32.62
CA GLY A 348 44.76 11.08 33.72
C GLY A 348 45.38 12.51 33.70
N PRO A 349 44.76 13.59 34.25
CA PRO A 349 43.67 13.64 35.24
C PRO A 349 42.38 14.35 34.73
N THR A 350 41.49 14.73 35.66
CA THR A 350 40.08 15.14 35.46
C THR A 350 39.78 16.60 35.87
N ALA A 351 38.50 16.98 35.67
CA ALA A 351 37.73 18.09 36.28
C ALA A 351 37.55 19.36 35.41
N VAL A 352 36.48 20.17 35.53
CA VAL A 352 35.37 20.23 36.53
C VAL A 352 33.99 20.32 35.81
N SER A 353 32.90 19.98 36.49
CA SER A 353 31.50 20.15 36.04
C SER A 353 30.92 21.56 36.19
N ALA A 354 30.05 22.00 35.28
CA ALA A 354 29.07 23.07 35.54
C ALA A 354 27.83 22.94 34.63
N GLN A 355 26.65 23.27 35.18
CA GLN A 355 25.45 23.63 34.44
C GLN A 355 25.34 25.16 34.37
N ALA A 356 24.85 25.72 33.27
CA ALA A 356 24.04 26.95 33.27
C ALA A 356 23.37 27.17 31.90
N ASP A 357 22.25 27.89 31.91
CA ASP A 357 21.47 28.33 30.75
C ASP A 357 22.18 29.43 29.92
N GLY A 358 21.56 29.87 28.81
CA GLY A 358 21.76 31.25 28.34
C GLY A 358 21.94 31.50 26.85
N SER A 359 20.82 31.47 26.10
CA SER A 359 20.44 32.46 25.07
C SER A 359 21.50 33.19 24.20
N THR A 360 21.27 33.07 22.88
CA THR A 360 21.30 34.13 21.84
C THR A 360 22.60 34.72 21.25
N ALA A 361 22.47 35.02 19.95
CA ALA A 361 23.08 36.12 19.18
C ALA A 361 24.51 35.97 18.62
N TYR A 362 24.54 35.64 17.32
CA TYR A 362 25.32 36.30 16.26
C TYR A 362 26.51 37.20 16.63
N THR A 363 27.65 36.94 16.01
CA THR A 363 28.54 38.03 15.56
C THR A 363 29.15 37.71 14.20
N LYS A 364 28.96 38.59 13.21
CA LYS A 364 29.65 38.52 11.92
C LYS A 364 31.17 38.64 12.13
N ARG A 365 31.97 37.94 11.34
CA ARG A 365 33.34 38.38 11.05
C ARG A 365 33.65 38.24 9.56
N ALA A 366 33.76 39.39 8.89
CA ALA A 366 34.10 39.49 7.49
C ALA A 366 35.62 39.64 7.28
N LEU A 367 36.05 39.32 6.05
CA LEU A 367 37.34 39.52 5.40
C LEU A 367 38.49 40.17 6.19
N VAL A 368 39.66 39.53 6.11
CA VAL A 368 40.95 40.21 5.93
C VAL A 368 41.55 39.74 4.60
N GLN A 369 41.81 40.66 3.67
CA GLN A 369 42.61 40.39 2.48
C GLN A 369 44.09 40.56 2.81
N SER A 370 44.96 39.76 2.18
CA SER A 370 46.38 40.07 2.06
C SER A 370 46.93 39.48 0.77
N SER A 371 47.31 40.35 -0.17
CA SER A 371 47.93 39.95 -1.44
C SER A 371 49.46 39.97 -1.31
N ALA A 372 50.12 38.93 -1.82
CA ALA A 372 51.55 38.95 -2.13
C ALA A 372 51.78 38.16 -3.43
N VAL A 373 52.80 38.54 -4.21
CA VAL A 373 53.03 38.09 -5.58
C VAL A 373 54.52 37.72 -5.76
N VAL A 374 54.85 37.01 -6.85
CA VAL A 374 56.17 36.54 -7.31
C VAL A 374 56.59 35.19 -6.70
N GLY A 375 57.00 34.18 -7.48
CA GLY A 375 56.94 34.06 -8.95
C GLY A 375 57.83 32.95 -9.52
N GLY A 376 57.34 32.23 -10.55
CA GLY A 376 57.99 31.06 -11.15
C GLY A 376 57.82 29.77 -10.31
N THR A 377 57.86 28.56 -10.88
CA THR A 377 57.99 28.12 -12.28
C THR A 377 56.96 27.02 -12.58
N ALA A 378 56.68 26.75 -13.86
CA ALA A 378 55.69 25.75 -14.24
C ALA A 378 56.21 24.32 -14.05
N GLU A 379 55.47 23.49 -13.29
CA GLU A 379 55.59 22.04 -13.33
C GLU A 379 54.19 21.41 -13.25
N SER A 380 53.94 20.36 -14.03
CA SER A 380 52.58 19.84 -14.26
C SER A 380 52.22 18.75 -13.24
N THR A 381 51.65 19.17 -12.10
CA THR A 381 50.96 18.27 -11.17
C THR A 381 49.45 18.46 -11.28
N ALA A 382 48.76 17.44 -11.79
CA ALA A 382 47.30 17.41 -11.72
C ALA A 382 46.87 17.39 -10.25
N MET A 383 46.10 18.40 -9.83
CA MET A 383 45.47 18.39 -8.51
C MET A 383 44.52 17.20 -8.43
N ALA A 384 44.91 16.16 -7.68
CA ALA A 384 43.99 15.12 -7.27
C ALA A 384 42.87 15.80 -6.46
N ALA A 385 41.64 15.72 -6.94
CA ALA A 385 40.50 16.24 -6.21
C ALA A 385 40.42 15.54 -4.85
N VAL A 386 40.41 16.31 -3.76
CA VAL A 386 40.25 15.77 -2.42
C VAL A 386 38.78 15.37 -2.27
N HIS A 387 38.46 14.16 -2.72
CA HIS A 387 37.14 13.56 -2.60
C HIS A 387 36.82 13.33 -1.12
N THR A 388 36.15 14.30 -0.51
CA THR A 388 35.55 14.15 0.81
C THR A 388 34.33 13.25 0.71
N THR A 389 34.50 11.97 1.07
CA THR A 389 33.40 11.01 1.24
C THR A 389 32.35 11.60 2.19
N ARG A 390 31.13 11.82 1.69
CA ARG A 390 30.01 12.34 2.48
C ARG A 390 29.15 11.17 2.94
N THR A 391 29.06 10.95 4.24
CA THR A 391 28.29 9.85 4.82
C THR A 391 26.86 10.29 5.09
N ILE A 392 25.90 9.72 4.37
CA ILE A 392 24.48 10.05 4.49
C ILE A 392 23.80 9.03 5.41
N ARG A 393 23.14 9.51 6.47
CA ARG A 393 22.39 8.67 7.40
C ARG A 393 20.96 8.43 6.92
N HIS A 394 20.47 7.20 7.06
CA HIS A 394 19.15 6.78 6.58
C HIS A 394 18.58 5.62 7.43
N LEU A 395 17.34 5.18 7.16
CA LEU A 395 16.63 4.19 7.98
C LEU A 395 17.24 2.76 7.99
N LYS A 396 18.23 2.50 7.13
CA LYS A 396 18.98 1.23 7.07
C LYS A 396 20.45 1.36 7.55
N GLY A 397 20.88 2.55 7.99
CA GLY A 397 22.23 2.78 8.51
C GLY A 397 22.86 4.08 7.98
N GLU A 398 24.11 3.97 7.54
CA GLU A 398 24.91 5.06 7.00
C GLU A 398 25.53 4.64 5.66
N LEU A 399 25.41 5.50 4.65
CA LEU A 399 25.87 5.26 3.29
C LEU A 399 26.96 6.26 2.90
N PRO A 400 28.22 5.86 2.73
CA PRO A 400 29.28 6.73 2.23
C PRO A 400 29.11 7.02 0.73
N LEU A 401 29.17 8.30 0.35
CA LEU A 401 29.12 8.77 -1.04
C LEU A 401 30.40 9.51 -1.43
N ASP A 402 31.35 8.78 -2.04
CA ASP A 402 32.64 9.29 -2.52
C ASP A 402 32.54 10.29 -3.68
N LYS A 403 31.38 10.31 -4.36
CA LYS A 403 31.10 11.14 -5.55
C LYS A 403 29.70 11.76 -5.46
N ILE A 404 29.51 12.88 -6.15
CA ILE A 404 28.18 13.47 -6.36
C ILE A 404 27.45 12.58 -7.41
N PRO A 405 26.25 12.05 -7.13
CA PRO A 405 25.57 11.15 -8.05
C PRO A 405 25.05 11.90 -9.29
N GLY A 406 25.39 11.38 -10.47
CA GLY A 406 24.98 11.91 -11.76
C GLY A 406 23.56 11.46 -12.12
N LYS A 407 23.30 10.16 -12.04
CA LYS A 407 22.02 9.49 -12.30
C LYS A 407 21.32 9.14 -10.99
N ILE A 408 20.26 9.86 -10.62
CA ILE A 408 19.48 9.61 -9.39
C ILE A 408 18.10 9.06 -9.75
N VAL A 409 17.69 7.95 -9.15
CA VAL A 409 16.33 7.39 -9.24
C VAL A 409 15.56 7.66 -7.96
N VAL A 410 14.30 8.08 -8.07
CA VAL A 410 13.45 8.46 -6.93
C VAL A 410 12.16 7.65 -6.89
N LEU A 411 11.91 6.93 -5.80
CA LEU A 411 10.76 6.03 -5.66
C LEU A 411 9.61 6.58 -4.79
N ASP A 412 9.63 7.86 -4.40
CA ASP A 412 8.44 8.59 -3.94
C ASP A 412 8.52 10.04 -4.45
N ALA A 413 7.46 10.50 -5.12
CA ALA A 413 7.44 11.77 -5.86
C ALA A 413 7.72 13.00 -5.00
N GLN A 414 7.46 12.95 -3.69
CA GLN A 414 7.77 14.06 -2.76
C GLN A 414 9.26 14.44 -2.72
N TYR A 415 10.17 13.52 -3.05
CA TYR A 415 11.60 13.76 -3.06
C TYR A 415 12.10 14.41 -4.35
N ILE A 416 11.24 14.53 -5.36
CA ILE A 416 11.56 15.26 -6.59
C ILE A 416 11.66 16.77 -6.31
N ASP A 417 10.77 17.33 -5.50
CA ASP A 417 10.85 18.72 -5.00
C ASP A 417 12.25 19.06 -4.46
N GLN A 418 12.82 18.15 -3.67
CA GLN A 418 14.10 18.34 -3.00
C GLN A 418 15.25 18.41 -4.01
N LEU A 419 15.24 17.54 -5.04
CA LEU A 419 16.20 17.61 -6.14
C LEU A 419 16.01 18.88 -6.98
N LEU A 420 14.77 19.21 -7.35
CA LEU A 420 14.48 20.34 -8.23
C LEU A 420 14.78 21.69 -7.58
N THR A 421 14.52 21.83 -6.27
CA THR A 421 14.92 23.02 -5.49
C THR A 421 16.44 23.23 -5.54
N LEU A 422 17.20 22.14 -5.53
CA LEU A 422 18.66 22.12 -5.64
C LEU A 422 19.15 22.05 -7.11
N GLY A 423 18.29 22.38 -8.08
CA GLY A 423 18.64 22.46 -9.50
C GLY A 423 18.98 21.13 -10.18
N LYS A 424 18.49 20.01 -9.65
CA LYS A 424 18.77 18.64 -10.13
C LYS A 424 17.48 17.94 -10.55
N GLN A 425 17.51 17.19 -11.66
CA GLN A 425 16.45 16.25 -12.04
C GLN A 425 16.85 14.80 -11.68
N PRO A 426 15.89 13.94 -11.30
CA PRO A 426 16.10 12.49 -11.33
C PRO A 426 16.16 11.98 -12.77
N VAL A 427 16.80 10.84 -13.03
CA VAL A 427 16.74 10.18 -14.35
C VAL A 427 15.50 9.31 -14.53
N GLY A 428 14.90 8.88 -13.42
CA GLY A 428 13.65 8.14 -13.42
C GLY A 428 12.92 8.22 -12.08
N THR A 429 11.60 8.05 -12.13
CA THR A 429 10.71 8.07 -10.97
C THR A 429 9.54 7.11 -11.14
N VAL A 430 8.91 6.76 -10.03
CA VAL A 430 7.60 6.09 -10.03
C VAL A 430 6.46 7.07 -10.35
N ILE A 431 5.33 6.52 -10.82
CA ILE A 431 4.05 7.25 -10.90
C ILE A 431 3.59 7.64 -9.48
N ALA A 432 3.10 8.88 -9.34
CA ALA A 432 2.61 9.44 -8.08
C ALA A 432 1.30 8.79 -7.59
N THR A 433 0.87 9.13 -6.37
CA THR A 433 -0.25 8.47 -5.70
C THR A 433 -1.60 8.76 -6.36
N SER A 434 -2.21 7.75 -6.99
CA SER A 434 -3.62 7.70 -7.43
C SER A 434 -4.13 8.76 -8.41
N ASP A 435 -3.33 9.78 -8.74
CA ASP A 435 -3.68 10.81 -9.72
C ASP A 435 -3.85 10.22 -11.14
N VAL A 436 -4.58 10.94 -11.99
CA VAL A 436 -4.82 10.53 -13.40
C VAL A 436 -3.63 10.89 -14.31
N SER A 437 -2.70 11.71 -13.81
CA SER A 437 -1.48 12.15 -14.49
C SER A 437 -0.26 11.31 -14.09
N GLU A 438 0.69 11.20 -15.01
CA GLU A 438 1.96 10.48 -14.82
C GLU A 438 2.85 11.13 -13.75
N PHE A 439 2.78 12.45 -13.63
CA PHE A 439 3.54 13.28 -12.69
C PHE A 439 2.62 14.22 -11.89
N PRO A 440 3.10 14.78 -10.76
CA PRO A 440 2.43 15.87 -10.05
C PRO A 440 2.29 17.10 -10.96
N ALA A 441 1.12 17.75 -10.98
CA ALA A 441 0.82 18.82 -11.93
C ALA A 441 1.85 19.96 -11.89
N TYR A 442 2.21 20.44 -10.69
CA TYR A 442 3.19 21.51 -10.48
C TYR A 442 4.63 21.13 -10.89
N LEU A 443 4.97 19.83 -10.95
CA LEU A 443 6.28 19.34 -11.40
C LEU A 443 6.31 18.94 -12.87
N SER A 444 5.16 18.84 -13.55
CA SER A 444 5.05 18.26 -14.90
C SER A 444 5.98 18.93 -15.93
N HIS A 445 6.11 20.25 -15.91
CA HIS A 445 7.05 21.00 -16.76
C HIS A 445 8.53 20.69 -16.47
N HIS A 446 8.86 20.34 -15.23
CA HIS A 446 10.22 19.99 -14.79
C HIS A 446 10.55 18.49 -14.97
N LEU A 447 9.58 17.67 -15.38
CA LEU A 447 9.72 16.21 -15.51
C LEU A 447 9.50 15.69 -16.95
N SER A 448 9.47 16.58 -17.93
CA SER A 448 9.42 16.21 -19.35
C SER A 448 10.64 15.35 -19.72
N GLY A 449 10.40 14.14 -20.22
CA GLY A 449 11.44 13.18 -20.62
C GLY A 449 11.99 12.27 -19.51
N ILE A 450 11.51 12.37 -18.27
CA ILE A 450 11.94 11.48 -17.17
C ILE A 450 11.28 10.11 -17.29
N GLN A 451 12.06 9.04 -17.08
CA GLN A 451 11.57 7.67 -17.24
C GLN A 451 10.64 7.25 -16.08
N LEU A 452 9.46 6.72 -16.42
CA LEU A 452 8.57 6.10 -15.44
C LEU A 452 9.01 4.66 -15.13
N MET A 453 9.16 4.36 -13.84
CA MET A 453 9.73 3.10 -13.31
C MET A 453 8.68 2.32 -12.49
N GLY A 454 7.48 2.16 -13.04
CA GLY A 454 6.34 1.53 -12.36
C GLY A 454 5.59 2.47 -11.41
N THR A 455 4.93 1.91 -10.38
CA THR A 455 4.23 2.70 -9.35
C THR A 455 5.01 2.71 -8.04
N LYS A 456 4.69 3.63 -7.14
CA LYS A 456 5.32 3.70 -5.81
C LYS A 456 5.24 2.38 -5.04
N GLU A 457 4.11 1.67 -5.12
CA GLU A 457 3.88 0.39 -4.46
C GLU A 457 4.53 -0.79 -5.19
N LYS A 458 4.76 -0.65 -6.51
CA LYS A 458 5.34 -1.67 -7.38
C LYS A 458 6.32 -1.04 -8.36
N PRO A 459 7.54 -0.68 -7.90
CA PRO A 459 8.58 -0.17 -8.78
C PRO A 459 9.12 -1.30 -9.67
N ASP A 460 9.41 -0.95 -10.92
CA ASP A 460 9.96 -1.82 -11.96
C ASP A 460 11.48 -1.89 -11.83
N LEU A 461 11.97 -3.03 -11.33
CA LEU A 461 13.39 -3.23 -11.03
C LEU A 461 14.25 -3.35 -12.30
N GLU A 462 13.73 -3.89 -13.40
CA GLU A 462 14.50 -3.98 -14.64
C GLU A 462 14.56 -2.61 -15.34
N ALA A 463 13.50 -1.79 -15.25
CA ALA A 463 13.55 -0.39 -15.70
C ALA A 463 14.55 0.44 -14.89
N ILE A 464 14.59 0.28 -13.56
CA ILE A 464 15.57 0.96 -12.67
C ILE A 464 17.00 0.53 -13.03
N LYS A 465 17.23 -0.78 -13.18
CA LYS A 465 18.52 -1.36 -13.55
C LYS A 465 19.02 -0.93 -14.93
N LEU A 466 18.13 -0.84 -15.92
CA LEU A 466 18.44 -0.38 -17.28
C LEU A 466 18.85 1.11 -17.34
N ALA A 467 18.44 1.93 -16.37
CA ALA A 467 18.90 3.31 -16.27
C ALA A 467 20.33 3.44 -15.70
N GLU A 468 20.87 2.38 -15.08
CA GLU A 468 22.16 2.30 -14.37
C GLU A 468 22.37 3.49 -13.38
N PRO A 469 21.53 3.64 -12.34
CA PRO A 469 21.62 4.76 -11.40
C PRO A 469 22.91 4.74 -10.55
N ASP A 470 23.43 5.93 -10.25
CA ASP A 470 24.50 6.12 -9.25
C ASP A 470 23.93 6.10 -7.82
N LEU A 471 22.64 6.43 -7.67
CA LEU A 471 21.91 6.48 -6.41
C LEU A 471 20.42 6.19 -6.62
N ILE A 472 19.84 5.35 -5.76
CA ILE A 472 18.39 5.15 -5.62
C ILE A 472 17.94 5.77 -4.29
N ILE A 473 16.83 6.50 -4.29
CA ILE A 473 16.20 7.06 -3.09
C ILE A 473 14.77 6.52 -2.96
N CYS A 474 14.44 5.94 -1.81
CA CYS A 474 13.17 5.28 -1.56
C CYS A 474 12.62 5.58 -0.15
N THR A 475 11.38 5.16 0.10
CA THR A 475 10.65 5.31 1.38
C THR A 475 10.26 3.94 1.93
N GLU A 476 9.68 3.91 3.12
CA GLU A 476 9.18 2.72 3.79
C GLU A 476 8.19 1.90 2.94
N PHE A 477 7.50 2.53 1.98
CA PHE A 477 6.68 1.83 0.97
C PHE A 477 7.49 0.79 0.16
N GLN A 478 8.76 1.07 -0.14
CA GLN A 478 9.66 0.15 -0.87
C GLN A 478 10.64 -0.59 0.03
N ALA A 479 10.53 -0.48 1.36
CA ALA A 479 11.44 -1.18 2.29
C ALA A 479 11.46 -2.70 2.08
N HIS A 480 10.36 -3.27 1.59
CA HIS A 480 10.22 -4.68 1.23
C HIS A 480 11.05 -5.12 0.00
N LYS A 481 11.51 -4.16 -0.83
CA LYS A 481 12.43 -4.36 -1.96
C LYS A 481 13.83 -3.78 -1.72
N TYR A 482 14.12 -3.29 -0.52
CA TYR A 482 15.36 -2.54 -0.27
C TYR A 482 16.61 -3.35 -0.66
N ASP A 483 16.64 -4.65 -0.34
CA ASP A 483 17.79 -5.49 -0.62
C ASP A 483 17.93 -5.85 -2.11
N GLU A 484 16.85 -5.76 -2.91
CA GLU A 484 16.89 -5.85 -4.39
C GLU A 484 17.41 -4.54 -5.01
N LEU A 485 16.95 -3.39 -4.50
CA LEU A 485 17.39 -2.07 -4.95
C LEU A 485 18.88 -1.84 -4.65
N ALA A 486 19.34 -2.26 -3.46
CA ALA A 486 20.74 -2.18 -3.04
C ALA A 486 21.69 -3.08 -3.87
N GLN A 487 21.16 -4.09 -4.58
CA GLN A 487 21.94 -4.87 -5.56
C GLN A 487 22.07 -4.17 -6.92
N ILE A 488 21.23 -3.18 -7.22
CA ILE A 488 21.31 -2.37 -8.45
C ILE A 488 22.27 -1.19 -8.24
N ALA A 489 22.10 -0.44 -7.14
CA ALA A 489 22.86 0.77 -6.86
C ALA A 489 22.85 1.13 -5.35
N PRO A 490 23.76 2.02 -4.89
CA PRO A 490 23.66 2.63 -3.57
C PRO A 490 22.24 3.15 -3.31
N THR A 491 21.63 2.76 -2.19
CA THR A 491 20.19 2.96 -1.94
C THR A 491 19.93 3.62 -0.59
N LEU A 492 19.28 4.79 -0.60
CA LEU A 492 18.87 5.52 0.60
C LEU A 492 17.38 5.29 0.90
N LEU A 493 17.11 4.70 2.06
CA LEU A 493 15.76 4.53 2.62
C LEU A 493 15.47 5.68 3.61
N LEU A 494 14.73 6.70 3.18
CA LEU A 494 14.47 7.91 3.97
C LEU A 494 13.05 7.93 4.54
N ASP A 495 12.89 8.34 5.81
CA ASP A 495 11.59 8.52 6.48
C ASP A 495 10.73 9.52 5.72
N ARG A 496 9.62 9.03 5.16
CA ARG A 496 8.70 9.82 4.36
C ARG A 496 8.15 11.05 5.12
N ASN A 497 8.09 10.99 6.44
CA ASN A 497 7.41 11.97 7.30
C ASN A 497 8.38 12.88 8.05
N ALA A 498 9.69 12.75 7.82
CA ALA A 498 10.68 13.69 8.30
C ALA A 498 10.39 15.13 7.84
N ASP A 499 10.79 16.12 8.65
CA ASP A 499 10.64 17.54 8.32
C ASP A 499 11.35 17.87 6.98
N TRP A 500 10.71 18.71 6.17
CA TRP A 500 11.15 18.99 4.81
C TRP A 500 12.49 19.74 4.74
N ARG A 501 12.87 20.48 5.80
CA ARG A 501 14.12 21.25 5.91
C ARG A 501 15.28 20.32 6.22
N SER A 502 15.03 19.38 7.15
CA SER A 502 15.96 18.28 7.45
C SER A 502 16.17 17.38 6.23
N THR A 503 15.10 17.14 5.47
CA THR A 503 15.14 16.45 4.18
C THR A 503 15.95 17.25 3.15
N LEU A 504 15.68 18.55 2.96
CA LEU A 504 16.42 19.42 2.04
C LEU A 504 17.92 19.44 2.36
N GLN A 505 18.29 19.54 3.64
CA GLN A 505 19.67 19.47 4.10
C GLN A 505 20.35 18.13 3.75
N THR A 506 19.61 17.03 3.79
CA THR A 506 20.09 15.68 3.42
C THR A 506 20.30 15.58 1.90
N PHE A 507 19.39 16.13 1.10
CA PHE A 507 19.53 16.20 -0.36
C PHE A 507 20.66 17.15 -0.80
N ALA A 508 20.89 18.22 -0.04
CA ALA A 508 22.02 19.11 -0.25
C ALA A 508 23.37 18.39 -0.01
N GLN A 509 23.49 17.63 1.09
CA GLN A 509 24.67 16.78 1.36
C GLN A 509 24.92 15.73 0.28
N ILE A 510 23.87 15.10 -0.25
CA ILE A 510 23.97 14.17 -1.39
C ILE A 510 24.57 14.88 -2.62
N LEU A 511 24.18 16.13 -2.86
CA LEU A 511 24.54 16.90 -4.05
C LEU A 511 25.75 17.84 -3.91
N ASP A 512 26.35 17.99 -2.72
CA ASP A 512 27.41 18.97 -2.38
C ASP A 512 26.93 20.43 -2.51
N LYS A 513 25.70 20.68 -2.05
CA LYS A 513 24.91 21.91 -2.22
C LYS A 513 24.40 22.51 -0.91
N GLU A 514 25.01 22.19 0.24
CA GLU A 514 24.61 22.70 1.55
C GLU A 514 24.58 24.24 1.62
N GLN A 515 25.40 24.89 0.80
CA GLN A 515 25.44 26.34 0.56
C GLN A 515 24.15 26.94 -0.02
N GLU A 516 23.29 26.15 -0.68
CA GLU A 516 22.03 26.63 -1.27
C GLU A 516 20.84 26.56 -0.29
N VAL A 517 20.96 25.77 0.78
CA VAL A 517 19.88 25.55 1.77
C VAL A 517 19.49 26.84 2.53
N PRO A 518 20.42 27.70 2.99
CA PRO A 518 20.07 28.90 3.75
C PRO A 518 19.15 29.86 2.98
N ASP A 519 19.37 30.06 1.68
CA ASP A 519 18.58 31.01 0.88
C ASP A 519 17.13 30.51 0.70
N VAL A 520 16.95 29.19 0.52
CA VAL A 520 15.61 28.55 0.48
C VAL A 520 14.89 28.72 1.81
N LEU A 521 15.59 28.50 2.94
CA LEU A 521 15.00 28.64 4.27
C LEU A 521 14.65 30.10 4.59
N VAL A 522 15.51 31.06 4.25
CA VAL A 522 15.26 32.50 4.46
C VAL A 522 14.07 32.99 3.62
N SER A 523 13.96 32.54 2.35
CA SER A 523 12.80 32.86 1.50
C SER A 523 11.50 32.34 2.11
N TYR A 524 11.50 31.07 2.55
CA TYR A 524 10.37 30.46 3.23
C TYR A 524 10.00 31.18 4.55
N GLU A 525 10.98 31.49 5.40
CA GLU A 525 10.77 32.20 6.67
C GLU A 525 10.19 33.60 6.46
N HIS A 526 10.59 34.28 5.38
CA HIS A 526 10.03 35.57 4.98
C HIS A 526 8.55 35.46 4.55
N LYS A 527 8.20 34.43 3.75
CA LYS A 527 6.79 34.16 3.35
C LYS A 527 5.93 33.82 4.58
N ILE A 528 6.45 33.00 5.50
CA ILE A 528 5.77 32.68 6.78
C ILE A 528 5.56 33.93 7.64
N ALA A 529 6.58 34.74 7.88
CA ALA A 529 6.46 35.94 8.72
C ALA A 529 5.44 36.94 8.15
N THR A 530 5.41 37.08 6.83
CA THR A 530 4.45 37.92 6.10
C THR A 530 3.02 37.38 6.26
N LEU A 531 2.81 36.10 5.93
CA LEU A 531 1.48 35.47 6.03
C LEU A 531 0.96 35.43 7.47
N GLN A 532 1.80 35.14 8.46
CA GLN A 532 1.43 35.08 9.87
C GLN A 532 0.88 36.42 10.38
N ALA A 533 1.48 37.56 10.00
CA ALA A 533 1.00 38.88 10.40
C ALA A 533 -0.42 39.19 9.85
N VAL A 534 -0.69 38.80 8.61
CA VAL A 534 -2.00 39.04 7.97
C VAL A 534 -3.04 38.02 8.45
N LEU A 535 -2.68 36.74 8.58
CA LEU A 535 -3.55 35.68 9.14
C LEU A 535 -3.93 35.98 10.59
N ALA A 536 -3.01 36.40 11.45
CA ALA A 536 -3.34 36.78 12.83
C ALA A 536 -4.41 37.90 12.86
N SER A 537 -4.30 38.87 11.95
CA SER A 537 -5.26 39.97 11.80
C SER A 537 -6.61 39.55 11.21
N LYS A 538 -6.64 38.56 10.31
CA LYS A 538 -7.85 38.08 9.60
C LYS A 538 -8.59 36.95 10.33
N LEU A 539 -7.89 36.16 11.15
CA LEU A 539 -8.44 35.04 11.93
C LEU A 539 -8.76 35.44 13.37
N GLY A 540 -8.08 36.41 13.97
CA GLY A 540 -8.40 36.91 15.32
C GLY A 540 -8.33 35.87 16.45
N GLY A 541 -7.68 34.72 16.22
CA GLY A 541 -7.64 33.58 17.15
C GLY A 541 -8.63 32.45 16.85
N GLU A 542 -9.43 32.55 15.78
CA GLU A 542 -10.31 31.48 15.30
C GLU A 542 -9.56 30.16 15.03
N THR A 543 -10.23 29.05 15.32
CA THR A 543 -9.71 27.69 15.15
C THR A 543 -9.98 27.13 13.76
N VAL A 544 -8.97 26.46 13.19
CA VAL A 544 -9.05 25.86 11.85
C VAL A 544 -8.83 24.35 11.95
N ALA A 545 -9.74 23.53 11.42
CA ALA A 545 -9.51 22.09 11.30
C ALA A 545 -9.15 21.69 9.86
N LEU A 546 -8.04 20.99 9.70
CA LEU A 546 -7.71 20.28 8.46
C LEU A 546 -8.32 18.87 8.47
N ILE A 547 -9.32 18.63 7.61
CA ILE A 547 -10.12 17.40 7.60
C ILE A 547 -10.16 16.74 6.22
N ARG A 548 -10.21 15.41 6.19
CA ARG A 548 -10.49 14.60 4.99
C ARG A 548 -11.65 13.63 5.26
N PRO A 549 -12.85 13.86 4.72
CA PRO A 549 -13.90 12.85 4.66
C PRO A 549 -13.39 11.59 3.93
N ARG A 550 -13.55 10.41 4.53
CA ARG A 550 -13.20 9.11 3.94
C ARG A 550 -13.87 7.97 4.71
N ASP A 551 -14.14 6.83 4.07
CA ASP A 551 -14.57 5.60 4.75
C ASP A 551 -15.83 5.75 5.63
N HIS A 552 -16.76 6.63 5.21
CA HIS A 552 -17.96 7.10 5.94
C HIS A 552 -17.70 7.80 7.29
N GLN A 553 -16.47 8.26 7.54
CA GLN A 553 -16.06 9.07 8.69
C GLN A 553 -15.29 10.32 8.24
N ILE A 554 -14.85 11.13 9.20
CA ILE A 554 -13.92 12.24 8.95
C ILE A 554 -12.56 11.90 9.54
N ARG A 555 -11.51 11.95 8.72
CA ARG A 555 -10.11 11.91 9.17
C ARG A 555 -9.63 13.34 9.46
N LEU A 556 -9.46 13.66 10.74
CA LEU A 556 -8.86 14.91 11.19
C LEU A 556 -7.34 14.80 11.16
N HIS A 557 -6.66 15.82 10.63
CA HIS A 557 -5.20 15.98 10.67
C HIS A 557 -4.81 16.85 11.86
N THR A 558 -3.91 16.33 12.68
CA THR A 558 -3.54 16.87 14.00
C THR A 558 -2.26 17.70 13.95
N ILE A 559 -1.87 18.32 15.06
CA ILE A 559 -0.57 19.02 15.17
C ILE A 559 0.65 18.10 14.97
N ALA A 560 0.50 16.77 15.00
CA ALA A 560 1.54 15.81 14.62
C ALA A 560 1.59 15.46 13.12
N HIS A 561 0.80 16.12 12.27
CA HIS A 561 0.82 15.89 10.82
C HIS A 561 1.77 16.85 10.11
N ARG A 562 2.78 16.34 9.39
CA ARG A 562 3.84 17.11 8.70
C ARG A 562 3.37 18.37 7.93
N THR A 563 2.20 18.34 7.29
CA THR A 563 1.61 19.49 6.55
C THR A 563 0.77 20.40 7.45
N ALA A 564 0.12 19.84 8.49
CA ALA A 564 -0.67 20.63 9.43
C ALA A 564 0.22 21.31 10.48
N ASP A 565 1.41 20.78 10.72
CA ASP A 565 2.51 21.41 11.46
C ASP A 565 2.90 22.76 10.80
N ILE A 566 2.93 22.83 9.45
CA ILE A 566 3.10 24.12 8.73
C ILE A 566 1.95 25.10 9.07
N LEU A 567 0.70 24.60 9.10
CA LEU A 567 -0.49 25.40 9.40
C LEU A 567 -0.48 25.90 10.87
N TYR A 568 -0.22 25.02 11.83
CA TYR A 568 -0.42 25.27 13.25
C TYR A 568 0.84 25.78 13.99
N ARG A 569 2.04 25.33 13.61
CA ARG A 569 3.32 25.76 14.20
C ARG A 569 3.92 26.91 13.43
N ASP A 570 4.13 26.74 12.12
CA ASP A 570 4.93 27.70 11.34
C ASP A 570 4.12 28.97 11.05
N LEU A 571 2.89 28.85 10.56
CA LEU A 571 1.95 29.98 10.43
C LEU A 571 1.31 30.41 11.76
N GLY A 572 1.32 29.56 12.79
CA GLY A 572 0.76 29.87 14.12
C GLY A 572 -0.77 29.89 14.20
N ILE A 573 -1.48 29.26 13.25
CA ILE A 573 -2.95 29.20 13.25
C ILE A 573 -3.44 28.29 14.40
N GLN A 574 -4.53 28.67 15.07
CA GLN A 574 -5.01 27.88 16.21
C GLN A 574 -5.63 26.56 15.78
N ALA A 575 -5.04 25.45 16.24
CA ALA A 575 -5.64 24.13 16.16
C ALA A 575 -6.81 24.01 17.16
N PRO A 576 -8.00 23.50 16.77
CA PRO A 576 -9.07 23.16 17.71
C PRO A 576 -8.67 21.98 18.60
N ASP A 577 -9.31 21.84 19.77
CA ASP A 577 -8.89 20.86 20.79
C ASP A 577 -8.86 19.40 20.29
N CYS A 578 -9.77 19.03 19.39
CA CYS A 578 -9.77 17.71 18.76
C CYS A 578 -8.49 17.41 17.94
N ALA A 579 -7.80 18.43 17.45
CA ALA A 579 -6.58 18.34 16.65
C ALA A 579 -5.28 18.44 17.48
N LYS A 580 -5.35 18.76 18.79
CA LYS A 580 -4.19 18.94 19.69
C LYS A 580 -3.56 17.61 20.15
N ASP A 581 -3.22 16.74 19.20
CA ASP A 581 -2.52 15.46 19.44
C ASP A 581 -1.09 15.49 18.90
N ARG A 582 -0.12 15.10 19.74
CA ARG A 582 1.31 15.07 19.40
C ARG A 582 1.87 13.68 19.10
N GLU A 583 1.08 12.62 19.32
CA GLU A 583 1.49 11.22 19.08
C GLU A 583 0.99 10.71 17.72
N ARG A 584 -0.25 11.09 17.35
CA ARG A 584 -0.96 10.55 16.19
C ARG A 584 -1.19 11.65 15.17
N SER A 585 -0.56 11.56 14.01
CA SER A 585 -0.69 12.49 12.88
C SER A 585 -2.10 12.58 12.28
N SER A 586 -3.03 11.71 12.68
CA SER A 586 -4.45 11.87 12.33
C SER A 586 -5.37 11.07 13.27
N LYS A 587 -6.64 11.46 13.31
CA LYS A 587 -7.71 10.79 14.07
C LYS A 587 -8.93 10.56 13.20
N TRP A 588 -9.66 9.48 13.47
CA TRP A 588 -11.05 9.36 13.04
C TRP A 588 -11.94 10.10 14.02
N ILE A 589 -12.82 10.96 13.51
CA ILE A 589 -13.80 11.72 14.28
C ILE A 589 -15.20 11.61 13.65
N SER A 590 -16.21 11.87 14.46
CA SER A 590 -17.59 12.06 14.02
C SER A 590 -17.83 13.51 13.57
N LEU A 591 -19.00 13.79 13.00
CA LEU A 591 -19.32 15.15 12.52
C LEU A 591 -19.61 16.13 13.67
N GLU A 592 -20.22 15.66 14.77
CA GLU A 592 -20.48 16.47 15.97
C GLU A 592 -19.18 16.96 16.62
N SER A 593 -18.07 16.23 16.43
CA SER A 593 -16.73 16.60 16.92
C SER A 593 -16.20 17.91 16.31
N LEU A 594 -16.86 18.46 15.28
CA LEU A 594 -16.51 19.72 14.62
C LEU A 594 -17.42 20.90 15.04
N GLN A 595 -18.39 20.70 15.93
CA GLN A 595 -19.42 21.72 16.25
C GLN A 595 -18.87 23.05 16.80
N HIS A 596 -17.66 23.04 17.38
CA HIS A 596 -16.99 24.21 17.95
C HIS A 596 -15.82 24.72 17.09
N VAL A 597 -15.63 24.20 15.88
CA VAL A 597 -14.57 24.65 14.97
C VAL A 597 -15.06 25.86 14.17
N ASP A 598 -14.20 26.88 14.07
CA ASP A 598 -14.55 28.16 13.44
C ASP A 598 -14.41 28.12 11.91
N ARG A 599 -13.36 27.46 11.38
CA ARG A 599 -13.14 27.26 9.94
C ARG A 599 -12.70 25.84 9.58
N LEU A 600 -13.09 25.36 8.38
CA LEU A 600 -12.73 24.04 7.88
C LEU A 600 -11.89 24.12 6.59
N LEU A 601 -10.73 23.46 6.60
CA LEU A 601 -9.98 23.09 5.39
C LEU A 601 -10.33 21.64 5.03
N VAL A 602 -11.04 21.46 3.92
CA VAL A 602 -11.61 20.17 3.49
C VAL A 602 -10.78 19.61 2.33
N LEU A 603 -9.95 18.62 2.66
CA LEU A 603 -9.14 17.86 1.72
C LEU A 603 -10.06 17.08 0.77
N THR A 604 -10.08 17.52 -0.48
CA THR A 604 -11.02 17.09 -1.53
C THR A 604 -10.28 16.43 -2.69
N ASP A 605 -10.74 15.25 -3.10
CA ASP A 605 -10.26 14.49 -4.25
C ASP A 605 -11.37 13.60 -4.83
N ASP A 606 -11.13 12.93 -5.95
CA ASP A 606 -12.14 12.10 -6.62
C ASP A 606 -12.62 10.90 -5.77
N SER A 607 -11.87 10.47 -4.74
CA SER A 607 -12.29 9.39 -3.85
C SER A 607 -13.27 9.82 -2.75
N ASN A 608 -13.43 11.13 -2.50
CA ASN A 608 -14.30 11.62 -1.42
C ASN A 608 -15.32 12.71 -1.81
N LYS A 609 -15.34 13.21 -3.05
CA LYS A 609 -16.35 14.15 -3.56
C LYS A 609 -17.81 13.71 -3.27
N GLU A 610 -18.12 12.42 -3.39
CA GLU A 610 -19.47 11.90 -3.11
C GLU A 610 -19.81 11.96 -1.61
N LEU A 611 -18.88 11.59 -0.73
CA LEU A 611 -19.06 11.64 0.73
C LEU A 611 -19.11 13.08 1.27
N ILE A 612 -18.30 13.99 0.71
CA ILE A 612 -18.42 15.43 0.96
C ILE A 612 -19.82 15.91 0.55
N SER A 613 -20.28 15.49 -0.63
CA SER A 613 -21.62 15.82 -1.12
C SER A 613 -22.74 15.17 -0.29
N GLU A 614 -22.50 14.06 0.40
CA GLU A 614 -23.44 13.44 1.34
C GLU A 614 -23.52 14.26 2.63
N TYR A 615 -22.39 14.55 3.28
CA TYR A 615 -22.32 15.38 4.47
C TYR A 615 -22.91 16.78 4.25
N GLN A 616 -22.63 17.45 3.13
CA GLN A 616 -23.21 18.77 2.82
C GLN A 616 -24.75 18.81 2.78
N LYS A 617 -25.43 17.66 2.61
CA LYS A 617 -26.89 17.54 2.66
C LYS A 617 -27.45 17.18 4.04
N SER A 618 -26.59 16.83 5.00
CA SER A 618 -26.99 16.41 6.34
C SER A 618 -27.30 17.62 7.24
N GLU A 619 -28.22 17.44 8.19
CA GLU A 619 -28.56 18.49 9.15
C GLU A 619 -27.39 18.78 10.10
N GLU A 620 -26.60 17.76 10.45
CA GLU A 620 -25.43 17.87 11.30
C GLU A 620 -24.37 18.80 10.69
N TRP A 621 -24.13 18.71 9.38
CA TRP A 621 -23.23 19.62 8.67
C TRP A 621 -23.76 21.05 8.63
N GLN A 622 -25.05 21.22 8.34
CA GLN A 622 -25.71 22.54 8.29
C GLN A 622 -25.81 23.21 9.68
N ARG A 623 -25.54 22.47 10.76
CA ARG A 623 -25.43 22.96 12.14
C ARG A 623 -24.00 23.31 12.56
N LEU A 624 -22.97 23.01 11.77
CA LEU A 624 -21.58 23.36 12.11
C LEU A 624 -21.34 24.87 12.03
N ARG A 625 -20.66 25.45 13.03
CA ARG A 625 -20.35 26.89 13.09
C ARG A 625 -19.64 27.38 11.82
N ALA A 626 -18.60 26.67 11.39
CA ALA A 626 -17.88 26.99 10.15
C ALA A 626 -18.77 26.99 8.89
N VAL A 627 -19.76 26.09 8.81
CA VAL A 627 -20.69 26.03 7.67
C VAL A 627 -21.65 27.21 7.69
N GLN A 628 -22.21 27.53 8.87
CA GLN A 628 -23.12 28.67 9.05
C GLN A 628 -22.43 30.03 8.82
N ALA A 629 -21.14 30.13 9.14
CA ALA A 629 -20.31 31.31 8.90
C ALA A 629 -19.68 31.35 7.48
N ASN A 630 -20.00 30.38 6.61
CA ASN A 630 -19.41 30.20 5.28
C ASN A 630 -17.86 30.16 5.27
N GLN A 631 -17.26 29.60 6.31
CA GLN A 631 -15.82 29.43 6.51
C GLN A 631 -15.37 27.99 6.17
N VAL A 632 -15.75 27.50 5.00
CA VAL A 632 -15.43 26.14 4.53
C VAL A 632 -14.72 26.22 3.19
N TYR A 633 -13.50 25.72 3.18
CA TYR A 633 -12.55 25.85 2.06
C TYR A 633 -12.16 24.48 1.56
N SER A 634 -12.28 24.24 0.25
CA SER A 634 -11.87 22.96 -0.36
C SER A 634 -10.43 23.08 -0.84
N VAL A 635 -9.56 22.17 -0.40
CA VAL A 635 -8.13 22.14 -0.75
C VAL A 635 -7.76 20.79 -1.36
N ASN A 636 -6.75 20.74 -2.23
CA ASN A 636 -6.44 19.52 -2.99
C ASN A 636 -5.76 18.46 -2.10
N THR A 637 -6.37 17.28 -1.97
CA THR A 637 -5.80 16.24 -1.09
C THR A 637 -4.43 15.76 -1.53
N THR A 638 -4.22 15.51 -2.83
CA THR A 638 -2.95 14.97 -3.31
C THR A 638 -1.83 15.98 -3.09
N MET A 639 -2.11 17.26 -3.29
CA MET A 639 -1.20 18.36 -2.99
C MET A 639 -0.78 18.40 -1.52
N TRP A 640 -1.75 18.44 -0.60
CA TRP A 640 -1.48 18.61 0.83
C TRP A 640 -0.96 17.35 1.55
N ILE A 641 -1.25 16.15 1.05
CA ILE A 641 -0.98 14.87 1.74
C ILE A 641 -0.01 13.97 0.98
N GLY A 642 -0.06 13.98 -0.35
CA GLY A 642 0.84 13.22 -1.22
C GLY A 642 2.25 13.80 -1.21
N TYR A 643 2.36 15.09 -1.56
CA TYR A 643 3.63 15.79 -1.75
C TYR A 643 4.10 16.49 -0.47
N TYR A 644 5.41 16.75 -0.36
CA TYR A 644 6.05 17.42 0.78
C TYR A 644 7.51 17.77 0.48
N GLY A 645 7.73 19.00 0.03
CA GLY A 645 9.03 19.58 -0.27
C GLY A 645 8.90 21.10 -0.50
N PRO A 646 10.00 21.82 -0.77
CA PRO A 646 9.98 23.29 -0.75
C PRO A 646 8.96 23.90 -1.72
N ILE A 647 8.86 23.37 -2.94
CA ILE A 647 7.97 23.89 -4.00
C ILE A 647 6.50 23.60 -3.66
N ALA A 648 6.19 22.37 -3.24
CA ALA A 648 4.84 21.98 -2.84
C ALA A 648 4.36 22.76 -1.60
N ILE A 649 5.26 23.02 -0.64
CA ILE A 649 4.94 23.77 0.57
C ILE A 649 4.73 25.25 0.26
N ASP A 650 5.53 25.84 -0.63
CA ASP A 650 5.35 27.23 -1.06
C ASP A 650 3.96 27.46 -1.70
N LEU A 651 3.52 26.54 -2.55
CA LEU A 651 2.18 26.53 -3.15
C LEU A 651 1.06 26.26 -2.14
N ILE A 652 1.30 25.44 -1.10
CA ILE A 652 0.34 25.24 0.00
C ILE A 652 0.17 26.53 0.82
N LEU A 653 1.23 27.31 1.00
CA LEU A 653 1.13 28.64 1.62
C LEU A 653 0.28 29.61 0.79
N ASP A 654 0.33 29.52 -0.54
CA ASP A 654 -0.54 30.32 -1.43
C ASP A 654 -2.00 29.84 -1.40
N GLU A 655 -2.27 28.52 -1.38
CA GLU A 655 -3.64 28.00 -1.16
C GLU A 655 -4.21 28.49 0.19
N ILE A 656 -3.39 28.56 1.24
CA ILE A 656 -3.79 29.10 2.56
C ILE A 656 -4.08 30.60 2.48
N ALA A 657 -3.25 31.37 1.77
CA ALA A 657 -3.45 32.80 1.57
C ALA A 657 -4.76 33.07 0.80
N VAL A 658 -4.98 32.39 -0.33
CA VAL A 658 -6.20 32.49 -1.13
C VAL A 658 -7.44 32.14 -0.30
N ALA A 659 -7.38 31.06 0.48
CA ALA A 659 -8.50 30.63 1.32
C ALA A 659 -8.89 31.70 2.36
N PHE A 660 -7.95 32.16 3.19
CA PHE A 660 -8.29 33.02 4.32
C PHE A 660 -8.32 34.52 4.00
N LEU A 661 -7.53 34.99 3.03
CA LEU A 661 -7.39 36.42 2.72
C LEU A 661 -8.35 36.89 1.61
N GLN A 662 -8.61 36.04 0.61
CA GLN A 662 -9.22 36.36 -0.70
C GLN A 662 -8.24 37.11 -1.65
N GLU A 663 -8.58 37.23 -2.94
CA GLU A 663 -7.63 37.52 -4.04
C GLU A 663 -6.95 38.91 -3.99
N ASP A 664 -7.44 39.86 -3.18
CA ASP A 664 -7.00 41.27 -3.10
C ASP A 664 -5.54 41.50 -2.64
N LEU A 665 -4.73 40.45 -2.44
CA LEU A 665 -3.37 40.52 -1.90
C LEU A 665 -2.28 39.75 -2.70
N LEU A 666 -2.61 39.11 -3.82
CA LEU A 666 -1.62 38.38 -4.65
C LEU A 666 -0.81 39.29 -5.61
N THR A 667 -0.59 40.54 -5.24
CA THR A 667 0.09 41.57 -6.06
C THR A 667 1.10 42.40 -5.27
N VAL A 668 1.84 41.73 -4.37
CA VAL A 668 2.99 42.28 -3.61
C VAL A 668 4.22 41.40 -3.83
#